data_AF-A0A2P4P4B0-F1
#
_entry.id   AF-A0A2P4P4B0-F1
#
_cell.length_a   1.000
_cell.length_b   1.000
_cell.length_c   1.000
_cell.angle_alpha   90.00
_cell.angle_beta   90.00
_cell.angle_gamma   90.00
#
_symmetry.space_group_name_H-M   'P 1'
#
loop_
_entity.id
_entity.type
_entity.pdbx_description
1 polymer ?
#
loop_
_entity_poly.entity_id
_entity_poly.type
_entity_poly.pdbx_seq_one_letter_code
_entity_poly.pdbx_strand_id
1 'polypeptide(L)'
;MSNSNQQRPYEEENYPISPEIIYYGDRKFVYIVIQEGIYPPAVNYTEAPNYFPIPDNYTIKTTWGRANNSRTIQCSIYYVEEKPHYLICFGDNLQYQVFSAQSPFDASVELHKIITPDRRTAVSGVHLFGLQLKCINRNRKGRPRELKLHKESSKTTQIKRAKGLAKKEQVHFENTIKDFYNPKDRVVLKAIDFTVENKEYHVTFGDENYVKKKQKLQSIAYVQDVENIPRDAYRHLAAVESILPREYAISQTRQEINAYMEELIPINFIDLNSTIMQEGFSEEPDITDPLIIEQVINATGKGAYRSVKKILECIIPSYVEKGILDPAIPTIHLRISGDGRNPNYHYTTILFPGSENYPTLKVAANALTQELQELSNVGIVINNTLWNFEFFFSSDWKFLATCLGFNAANSNNFCPWCEITKNQRGNGQNDWTISKSMSSLNENPTAYPGHKLPPLFNMISLKNHVPDKLHIMLRITDRLWELVLQEIKNEGLFNDITRNIIIKEMENLKIRFEFWNIHGTNNWNYTSLMGDDKLCVLRNFNLTKLFDPERAALIKSLWDGFAELYDLLGEKTTDPQYFRLKAKVWCELFLKKTVIDSKTNTILEQGLYRSSDITPYIHVLVSHVWEFMLIHKRWGLNAFSCSAVEKKNHDHVCYFFKKTLKNGGKFQNKTSAICEILEHENRLLFYTQNNISLSYPKPQYIHIL
;
A
#
# COMPACT_ATOMS: atom_id res chain seq x y z
N MET A 1 14.25 81.33 -21.80
CA MET A 1 13.23 80.58 -21.03
C MET A 1 13.52 79.10 -21.23
N SER A 2 13.86 78.25 -20.27
CA SER A 2 14.21 78.38 -18.85
C SER A 2 14.83 77.01 -18.50
N ASN A 3 16.14 76.89 -18.56
CA ASN A 3 16.88 75.74 -18.04
C ASN A 3 17.24 76.05 -16.58
N SER A 4 16.54 75.46 -15.62
CA SER A 4 16.98 75.41 -14.23
C SER A 4 17.31 73.96 -13.87
N ASN A 5 18.59 73.60 -13.99
CA ASN A 5 19.16 72.41 -13.36
C ASN A 5 19.05 72.61 -11.83
N GLN A 6 17.98 72.13 -11.21
CA GLN A 6 17.95 71.96 -9.75
C GLN A 6 18.75 70.70 -9.41
N GLN A 7 20.00 70.91 -9.01
CA GLN A 7 20.88 69.89 -8.47
C GLN A 7 20.23 69.27 -7.22
N ARG A 8 20.13 67.93 -7.15
CA ARG A 8 19.60 67.24 -5.95
C ARG A 8 20.50 67.54 -4.75
N PRO A 9 19.94 67.66 -3.52
CA PRO A 9 20.75 67.91 -2.34
C PRO A 9 21.81 66.82 -2.13
N TYR A 10 23.05 67.20 -1.81
CA TYR A 10 24.15 66.27 -1.57
C TYR A 10 25.11 66.75 -0.46
N GLU A 11 25.89 65.81 0.08
CA GLU A 11 26.89 66.03 1.13
C GLU A 11 28.29 65.94 0.51
N GLU A 12 29.13 66.94 0.75
CA GLU A 12 30.57 66.90 0.54
C GLU A 12 31.21 66.62 1.91
N GLU A 13 31.70 65.39 2.09
CA GLU A 13 32.08 64.83 3.39
C GLU A 13 33.22 63.81 3.25
N ASN A 14 34.00 63.67 4.33
CA ASN A 14 34.97 62.59 4.51
C ASN A 14 34.81 62.02 5.93
N TYR A 15 33.57 61.88 6.39
CA TYR A 15 33.24 61.48 7.76
C TYR A 15 33.35 59.96 7.93
N PRO A 16 33.93 59.43 9.03
CA PRO A 16 34.35 60.12 10.26
C PRO A 16 35.81 60.60 10.28
N ILE A 17 36.55 60.54 9.16
CA ILE A 17 37.97 60.94 9.10
C ILE A 17 38.12 62.45 9.32
N SER A 18 37.20 63.26 8.77
CA SER A 18 37.06 64.69 9.07
C SER A 18 35.73 64.96 9.77
N PRO A 19 35.69 65.82 10.82
CA PRO A 19 34.44 66.21 11.48
C PRO A 19 33.64 67.25 10.69
N GLU A 20 34.22 67.84 9.63
CA GLU A 20 33.55 68.84 8.79
C GLU A 20 32.69 68.19 7.71
N ILE A 21 31.45 68.64 7.58
CA ILE A 21 30.49 68.19 6.58
C ILE A 21 29.86 69.41 5.93
N ILE A 22 29.93 69.50 4.60
CA ILE A 22 29.28 70.55 3.84
C ILE A 22 28.03 69.98 3.16
N TYR A 23 26.88 70.55 3.46
CA TYR A 23 25.60 70.16 2.86
C TYR A 23 25.15 71.19 1.84
N TYR A 24 24.93 70.75 0.61
CA TYR A 24 24.37 71.56 -0.48
C TYR A 24 22.91 71.19 -0.67
N GLY A 25 22.00 72.03 -0.19
CA GLY A 25 20.55 71.98 -0.50
C GLY A 25 20.09 73.29 -1.14
N ASP A 26 18.90 73.78 -0.80
CA ASP A 26 18.44 75.13 -1.18
C ASP A 26 19.38 76.25 -0.70
N ARG A 27 20.16 75.95 0.35
CA ARG A 27 21.24 76.77 0.88
C ARG A 27 22.41 75.87 1.27
N LYS A 28 23.61 76.44 1.27
CA LYS A 28 24.83 75.79 1.78
C LYS A 28 24.82 75.85 3.31
N PHE A 29 25.02 74.71 3.95
CA PHE A 29 25.27 74.61 5.39
C PHE A 29 26.65 73.96 5.62
N VAL A 30 27.41 74.52 6.54
CA VAL A 30 28.66 73.91 7.03
C VAL A 30 28.40 73.40 8.43
N TYR A 31 28.76 72.14 8.67
CA TYR A 31 28.63 71.46 9.94
C TYR A 31 29.99 70.99 10.43
N ILE A 32 30.23 71.12 11.73
CA ILE A 32 31.37 70.48 12.40
C ILE A 32 30.79 69.58 13.48
N VAL A 33 30.99 68.27 13.35
CA VAL A 33 30.52 67.28 14.31
C VAL A 33 31.42 67.31 15.54
N ILE A 34 30.88 67.70 16.69
CA ILE A 34 31.60 67.68 17.97
C ILE A 34 31.36 66.34 18.66
N GLN A 35 30.11 65.91 18.71
CA GLN A 35 29.71 64.65 19.32
C GLN A 35 28.65 63.98 18.46
N GLU A 36 28.93 62.77 17.99
CA GLU A 36 28.05 62.04 17.06
C GLU A 36 26.78 61.54 17.75
N GLY A 37 26.77 61.31 19.06
CA GLY A 37 25.61 60.75 19.77
C GLY A 37 25.19 59.34 19.32
N ILE A 38 24.23 58.75 20.03
CA ILE A 38 23.70 57.41 19.76
C ILE A 38 22.17 57.44 19.67
N TYR A 39 21.59 56.47 18.97
CA TYR A 39 20.13 56.30 19.01
C TYR A 39 19.73 55.57 20.30
N PRO A 40 18.85 56.15 21.13
CA PRO A 40 18.35 55.47 22.33
C PRO A 40 17.50 54.24 21.94
N PRO A 41 17.24 53.31 22.88
CA PRO A 41 16.40 52.13 22.62
C PRO A 41 15.00 52.48 22.08
N ALA A 42 14.41 53.59 22.57
CA ALA A 42 13.18 54.19 22.06
C ALA A 42 13.51 55.50 21.31
N VAL A 43 13.68 55.42 19.99
CA VAL A 43 14.06 56.55 19.14
C VAL A 43 12.86 57.45 18.84
N ASN A 44 12.98 58.75 19.12
CA ASN A 44 12.00 59.77 18.70
C ASN A 44 12.33 60.29 17.30
N TYR A 45 11.32 60.78 16.57
CA TYR A 45 11.47 61.27 15.19
C TYR A 45 10.95 62.70 15.05
N THR A 46 11.50 63.45 14.10
CA THR A 46 10.92 64.74 13.69
C THR A 46 9.57 64.56 12.99
N GLU A 47 8.73 65.58 13.02
CA GLU A 47 7.40 65.56 12.40
C GLU A 47 7.45 65.62 10.84
N ALA A 48 6.31 65.34 10.20
CA ALA A 48 6.15 65.36 8.74
C ALA A 48 6.55 66.73 8.11
N PRO A 49 7.04 66.77 6.85
CA PRO A 49 6.97 65.72 5.83
C PRO A 49 8.11 64.70 5.83
N ASN A 50 9.16 64.89 6.64
CA ASN A 50 10.32 63.98 6.67
C ASN A 50 10.66 63.56 8.12
N TYR A 51 10.53 62.27 8.42
CA TYR A 51 10.79 61.69 9.74
C TYR A 51 12.28 61.37 9.93
N PHE A 52 13.02 62.26 10.60
CA PHE A 52 14.43 62.03 10.93
C PHE A 52 14.58 61.51 12.37
N PRO A 53 15.34 60.43 12.60
CA PRO A 53 15.58 59.90 13.93
C PRO A 53 16.44 60.87 14.76
N ILE A 54 16.04 61.11 16.00
CA ILE A 54 16.70 62.05 16.89
C ILE A 54 17.73 61.31 17.77
N PRO A 55 19.02 61.68 17.73
CA PRO A 55 20.05 61.08 18.54
C PRO A 55 20.09 61.67 19.97
N ASP A 56 20.59 60.89 20.92
CA ASP A 56 20.94 61.33 22.26
C ASP A 56 22.45 61.66 22.36
N ASN A 57 22.80 62.59 23.25
CA ASN A 57 24.16 63.13 23.45
C ASN A 57 24.84 63.55 22.13
N TYR A 58 24.14 64.34 21.34
CA TYR A 58 24.57 64.78 20.01
C TYR A 58 24.86 66.28 19.99
N THR A 59 26.01 66.68 19.44
CA THR A 59 26.41 68.09 19.37
C THR A 59 27.11 68.40 18.05
N ILE A 60 26.68 69.47 17.40
CA ILE A 60 27.30 70.00 16.19
C ILE A 60 27.45 71.51 16.26
N LYS A 61 28.43 72.05 15.54
CA LYS A 61 28.48 73.47 15.20
C LYS A 61 27.98 73.67 13.78
N THR A 62 27.22 74.75 13.55
CA THR A 62 26.80 75.16 12.22
C THR A 62 26.78 76.67 12.08
N THR A 63 26.61 77.16 10.86
CA THR A 63 26.53 78.59 10.55
C THR A 63 25.07 79.05 10.40
N TRP A 64 24.70 80.12 11.09
CA TRP A 64 23.40 80.79 11.01
C TRP A 64 23.53 82.16 10.33
N GLY A 65 22.74 82.42 9.28
CA GLY A 65 22.73 83.71 8.55
C GLY A 65 23.08 83.56 7.06
N ARG A 66 23.12 84.67 6.31
CA ARG A 66 23.49 84.67 4.89
C ARG A 66 24.84 85.36 4.69
N ALA A 67 25.72 84.72 3.91
CA ALA A 67 27.00 85.26 3.44
C ALA A 67 27.85 85.88 4.57
N ASN A 68 28.31 87.12 4.39
CA ASN A 68 29.26 87.81 5.28
C ASN A 68 28.69 88.13 6.69
N ASN A 69 27.40 87.88 6.93
CA ASN A 69 26.75 88.04 8.24
C ASN A 69 26.43 86.68 8.91
N SER A 70 27.11 85.60 8.50
CA SER A 70 26.95 84.28 9.14
C SER A 70 27.63 84.27 10.52
N ARG A 71 26.90 83.78 11.53
CA ARG A 71 27.39 83.55 12.89
C ARG A 71 27.48 82.06 13.16
N THR A 72 28.51 81.63 13.85
CA THR A 72 28.62 80.23 14.30
C THR A 72 27.72 80.01 15.50
N ILE A 73 26.93 78.94 15.45
CA ILE A 73 26.10 78.46 16.55
C ILE A 73 26.45 77.02 16.86
N GLN A 74 26.15 76.58 18.09
CA GLN A 74 26.29 75.19 18.50
C GLN A 74 24.92 74.64 18.86
N CYS A 75 24.56 73.52 18.25
CA CYS A 75 23.28 72.84 18.47
C CYS A 75 23.56 71.51 19.18
N SER A 76 22.89 71.28 20.31
CA SER A 76 23.03 70.06 21.12
C SER A 76 21.68 69.43 21.40
N ILE A 77 21.65 68.09 21.43
CA ILE A 77 20.49 67.28 21.75
C ILE A 77 20.87 66.31 22.87
N TYR A 78 20.06 66.28 23.92
CA TYR A 78 20.17 65.34 25.02
C TYR A 78 18.77 64.87 25.44
N TYR A 79 18.69 63.68 26.03
CA TYR A 79 17.42 63.11 26.50
C TYR A 79 17.28 63.27 28.00
N VAL A 80 16.10 63.71 28.44
CA VAL A 80 15.67 63.73 29.85
C VAL A 80 14.34 63.00 29.91
N GLU A 81 14.22 61.99 30.76
CA GLU A 81 13.00 61.16 30.89
C GLU A 81 12.46 60.67 29.53
N GLU A 82 13.35 60.11 28.70
CA GLU A 82 13.05 59.59 27.34
C GLU A 82 12.58 60.65 26.31
N LYS A 83 12.62 61.95 26.64
CA LYS A 83 12.23 63.04 25.74
C LYS A 83 13.43 63.87 25.27
N PRO A 84 13.54 64.18 23.97
CA PRO A 84 14.64 64.95 23.41
C PRO A 84 14.51 66.43 23.78
N HIS A 85 15.62 67.00 24.21
CA HIS A 85 15.77 68.40 24.59
C HIS A 85 16.76 69.07 23.62
N TYR A 86 16.39 70.23 23.09
CA TYR A 86 17.11 70.93 22.03
C TYR A 86 17.72 72.22 22.55
N LEU A 87 19.05 72.30 22.56
CA LEU A 87 19.81 73.45 23.05
C LEU A 87 20.59 74.10 21.91
N ILE A 88 20.50 75.42 21.79
CA ILE A 88 21.27 76.21 20.83
C ILE A 88 22.06 77.27 21.59
N CYS A 89 23.38 77.23 21.47
CA CYS A 89 24.28 78.25 22.00
C CYS A 89 24.78 79.18 20.87
N PHE A 90 24.85 80.49 21.12
CA PHE A 90 25.19 81.52 20.12
C PHE A 90 25.86 82.77 20.76
N GLY A 91 26.44 83.64 19.92
CA GLY A 91 27.20 84.84 20.36
C GLY A 91 28.71 84.66 20.20
N ASP A 92 29.49 85.71 20.45
CA ASP A 92 30.94 85.78 20.13
C ASP A 92 31.79 84.71 20.86
N ASN A 93 31.23 84.06 21.90
CA ASN A 93 31.80 82.87 22.57
C ASN A 93 30.74 81.80 22.91
N LEU A 94 29.64 81.71 22.14
CA LEU A 94 28.50 80.82 22.44
C LEU A 94 27.88 81.05 23.85
N GLN A 95 27.98 82.29 24.35
CA GLN A 95 27.61 82.68 25.71
C GLN A 95 26.09 82.78 25.95
N TYR A 96 25.29 82.89 24.90
CA TYR A 96 23.85 82.93 24.99
C TYR A 96 23.27 81.57 24.60
N GLN A 97 22.20 81.16 25.27
CA GLN A 97 21.56 79.86 25.05
C GLN A 97 20.05 80.00 24.83
N VAL A 98 19.53 79.14 23.96
CA VAL A 98 18.11 78.96 23.70
C VAL A 98 17.78 77.49 23.86
N PHE A 99 16.67 77.20 24.49
CA PHE A 99 16.26 75.85 24.84
C PHE A 99 14.82 75.60 24.40
N SER A 100 14.55 74.41 23.85
CA SER A 100 13.20 73.89 23.64
C SER A 100 13.12 72.40 23.99
N ALA A 101 12.04 72.01 24.66
CA ALA A 101 11.67 70.60 24.86
C ALA A 101 10.60 70.12 23.87
N GLN A 102 10.15 70.98 22.95
CA GLN A 102 9.04 70.67 22.04
C GLN A 102 9.56 70.08 20.71
N SER A 103 10.41 70.81 20.00
CA SER A 103 10.92 70.39 18.69
C SER A 103 12.19 71.15 18.30
N PRO A 104 12.99 70.65 17.35
CA PRO A 104 14.16 71.38 16.87
C PRO A 104 13.75 72.65 16.10
N PHE A 105 12.54 72.70 15.54
CA PHE A 105 12.02 73.89 14.88
C PHE A 105 11.64 74.97 15.89
N ASP A 106 11.02 74.58 17.00
CA ASP A 106 10.68 75.50 18.10
C ASP A 106 11.94 76.16 18.69
N ALA A 107 13.01 75.38 18.93
CA ALA A 107 14.31 75.93 19.31
C ALA A 107 14.84 76.96 18.28
N SER A 108 14.65 76.70 16.99
CA SER A 108 15.04 77.64 15.93
C SER A 108 14.20 78.92 15.92
N VAL A 109 12.92 78.85 16.29
CA VAL A 109 12.02 80.01 16.38
C VAL A 109 12.43 80.89 17.55
N GLU A 110 12.72 80.30 18.70
CA GLU A 110 13.20 81.04 19.88
C GLU A 110 14.54 81.74 19.60
N LEU A 111 15.48 81.08 18.89
CA LEU A 111 16.70 81.73 18.42
C LEU A 111 16.42 82.92 17.49
N HIS A 112 15.47 82.75 16.57
CA HIS A 112 15.11 83.79 15.62
C HIS A 112 14.52 85.03 16.30
N LYS A 113 13.66 84.86 17.32
CA LYS A 113 13.08 85.96 18.12
C LYS A 113 14.15 86.86 18.75
N ILE A 114 15.28 86.29 19.15
CA ILE A 114 16.37 87.02 19.83
C ILE A 114 17.30 87.72 18.83
N ILE A 115 17.61 87.09 17.69
CA ILE A 115 18.67 87.58 16.78
C ILE A 115 18.15 88.48 15.66
N THR A 116 16.93 88.24 15.14
CA THR A 116 16.36 89.02 14.01
C THR A 116 14.84 89.15 14.13
N PRO A 117 14.32 89.99 15.04
CA PRO A 117 12.88 90.15 15.25
C PRO A 117 12.10 90.62 14.00
N ASP A 118 12.78 91.28 13.04
CA ASP A 118 12.14 91.94 11.90
C ASP A 118 11.92 91.05 10.65
N ARG A 119 12.35 89.78 10.67
CA ARG A 119 12.19 88.84 9.55
C ARG A 119 11.07 87.83 9.78
N ARG A 120 10.34 87.44 8.72
CA ARG A 120 9.12 86.60 8.83
C ARG A 120 9.35 85.08 8.86
N THR A 121 10.58 84.55 8.74
CA THR A 121 10.79 83.08 8.64
C THR A 121 12.04 82.59 9.37
N ALA A 122 11.84 81.69 10.35
CA ALA A 122 12.89 80.91 11.01
C ALA A 122 13.46 79.82 10.09
N VAL A 123 14.68 79.37 10.35
CA VAL A 123 15.31 78.26 9.59
C VAL A 123 14.72 76.92 10.05
N SER A 124 14.74 75.94 9.16
CA SER A 124 14.33 74.56 9.49
C SER A 124 15.17 74.00 10.64
N GLY A 125 14.52 73.54 11.71
CA GLY A 125 15.19 72.88 12.84
C GLY A 125 15.97 71.63 12.41
N VAL A 126 15.47 70.87 11.43
CA VAL A 126 16.19 69.72 10.86
C VAL A 126 17.56 70.14 10.33
N HIS A 127 17.60 71.20 9.50
CA HIS A 127 18.84 71.71 8.92
C HIS A 127 19.71 72.38 9.98
N LEU A 128 19.11 73.03 10.98
CA LEU A 128 19.87 73.67 12.04
C LEU A 128 20.65 72.67 12.89
N PHE A 129 20.01 71.54 13.21
CA PHE A 129 20.60 70.43 13.98
C PHE A 129 21.29 69.39 13.08
N GLY A 130 21.32 69.56 11.76
CA GLY A 130 21.96 68.61 10.84
C GLY A 130 21.35 67.19 10.88
N LEU A 131 20.07 67.05 11.26
CA LEU A 131 19.43 65.74 11.42
C LEU A 131 19.25 64.98 10.09
N GLN A 132 19.35 65.69 8.97
CA GLN A 132 19.27 65.12 7.62
C GLN A 132 20.58 64.46 7.14
N LEU A 133 21.70 64.63 7.84
CA LEU A 133 23.02 64.16 7.41
C LEU A 133 23.10 62.63 7.37
N LYS A 134 23.22 62.07 6.15
CA LYS A 134 23.22 60.62 5.88
C LYS A 134 24.54 59.96 6.26
N CYS A 135 25.68 60.65 6.11
CA CYS A 135 27.00 60.13 6.52
C CYS A 135 27.02 59.71 8.00
N ILE A 136 26.53 60.57 8.90
CA ILE A 136 26.43 60.29 10.33
C ILE A 136 25.52 59.08 10.60
N ASN A 137 24.37 58.99 9.94
CA ASN A 137 23.44 57.88 10.13
C ASN A 137 24.01 56.52 9.65
N ARG A 138 24.78 56.53 8.55
CA ARG A 138 25.48 55.33 8.05
C ARG A 138 26.49 54.81 9.08
N ASN A 139 27.26 55.71 9.68
CA ASN A 139 28.28 55.36 10.66
C ASN A 139 27.69 54.78 11.96
N ARG A 140 26.61 55.36 12.49
CA ARG A 140 25.89 54.83 13.68
C ARG A 140 25.35 53.40 13.49
N LYS A 141 24.97 52.99 12.27
CA LYS A 141 24.39 51.66 11.97
C LYS A 141 25.41 50.55 11.71
N GLY A 142 26.69 50.88 11.50
CA GLY A 142 27.73 49.93 11.07
C GLY A 142 28.36 49.05 12.16
N ARG A 143 27.98 49.17 13.43
CA ARG A 143 28.60 48.39 14.53
C ARG A 143 27.94 47.00 14.71
N PRO A 144 28.72 45.90 14.81
CA PRO A 144 28.19 44.53 14.93
C PRO A 144 27.42 44.34 16.25
N ARG A 145 26.27 43.66 16.18
CA ARG A 145 25.46 43.27 17.35
C ARG A 145 25.78 41.82 17.74
N GLU A 146 25.89 41.55 19.04
CA GLU A 146 26.04 40.19 19.58
C GLU A 146 24.85 39.30 19.20
N LEU A 147 25.13 38.03 18.85
CA LEU A 147 24.10 37.05 18.52
C LEU A 147 23.50 36.45 19.79
N LYS A 148 22.16 36.48 19.89
CA LYS A 148 21.42 35.77 20.96
C LYS A 148 21.69 34.26 20.96
N LEU A 149 21.62 33.65 22.15
CA LEU A 149 21.66 32.19 22.34
C LEU A 149 20.57 31.48 21.52
N HIS A 150 20.80 30.21 21.18
CA HIS A 150 19.89 29.43 20.34
C HIS A 150 18.50 29.30 20.97
N LYS A 151 18.42 28.97 22.26
CA LYS A 151 17.17 28.86 23.04
C LYS A 151 16.37 30.17 23.10
N GLU A 152 17.06 31.30 23.08
CA GLU A 152 16.45 32.64 23.16
C GLU A 152 16.02 33.20 21.78
N SER A 153 16.37 32.49 20.71
CA SER A 153 16.06 32.89 19.35
C SER A 153 14.77 32.23 18.84
N SER A 154 13.99 32.96 18.05
CA SER A 154 12.75 32.42 17.48
C SER A 154 13.02 31.26 16.51
N LYS A 155 12.06 30.33 16.36
CA LYS A 155 12.16 29.20 15.40
C LYS A 155 12.56 29.67 13.99
N THR A 156 11.99 30.78 13.52
CA THR A 156 12.32 31.38 12.21
C THR A 156 13.78 31.83 12.15
N THR A 157 14.31 32.40 13.23
CA THR A 157 15.70 32.85 13.31
C THR A 157 16.65 31.65 13.31
N GLN A 158 16.33 30.60 14.07
CA GLN A 158 17.08 29.34 14.07
C GLN A 158 17.15 28.72 12.66
N ILE A 159 16.02 28.68 11.94
CA ILE A 159 15.96 28.18 10.56
C ILE A 159 16.82 29.04 9.62
N LYS A 160 16.74 30.38 9.73
CA LYS A 160 17.56 31.27 8.90
C LYS A 160 19.06 31.07 9.15
N ARG A 161 19.47 30.91 10.42
CA ARG A 161 20.86 30.62 10.79
C ARG A 161 21.32 29.28 10.21
N ALA A 162 20.52 28.22 10.36
CA ALA A 162 20.81 26.90 9.80
C ALA A 162 20.96 26.93 8.27
N LYS A 163 20.04 27.60 7.56
CA LYS A 163 20.13 27.79 6.10
C LYS A 163 21.37 28.59 5.70
N GLY A 164 21.72 29.63 6.46
CA GLY A 164 22.91 30.45 6.21
C GLY A 164 24.20 29.64 6.32
N LEU A 165 24.33 28.83 7.37
CA LEU A 165 25.46 27.90 7.55
C LEU A 165 25.53 26.91 6.38
N ALA A 166 24.44 26.21 6.11
CA ALA A 166 24.36 25.23 5.03
C ALA A 166 24.75 25.83 3.66
N LYS A 167 24.32 27.07 3.37
CA LYS A 167 24.68 27.75 2.12
C LYS A 167 26.17 28.06 2.04
N LYS A 168 26.79 28.45 3.15
CA LYS A 168 28.23 28.71 3.22
C LYS A 168 29.02 27.43 2.95
N GLU A 169 28.62 26.33 3.58
CA GLU A 169 29.25 25.01 3.36
C GLU A 169 29.04 24.48 1.94
N GLN A 170 27.86 24.72 1.33
CA GLN A 170 27.63 24.40 -0.08
C GLN A 170 28.66 25.07 -1.00
N VAL A 171 28.88 26.38 -0.82
CA VAL A 171 29.86 27.14 -1.63
C VAL A 171 31.27 26.63 -1.37
N HIS A 172 31.61 26.31 -0.12
CA HIS A 172 32.91 25.75 0.20
C HIS A 172 33.14 24.39 -0.47
N PHE A 173 32.16 23.48 -0.39
CA PHE A 173 32.16 22.18 -1.06
C PHE A 173 32.34 22.34 -2.58
N GLU A 174 31.54 23.19 -3.23
CA GLU A 174 31.60 23.41 -4.68
C GLU A 174 32.99 23.89 -5.14
N ASN A 175 33.68 24.67 -4.31
CA ASN A 175 35.04 25.15 -4.60
C ASN A 175 36.12 24.06 -4.44
N THR A 176 35.95 23.13 -3.51
CA THR A 176 36.96 22.10 -3.19
C THR A 176 36.84 20.82 -4.01
N ILE A 177 35.72 20.58 -4.72
CA ILE A 177 35.52 19.38 -5.57
C ILE A 177 36.70 19.11 -6.52
N LYS A 178 37.27 20.18 -7.10
CA LYS A 178 38.35 20.10 -8.10
C LYS A 178 39.63 19.47 -7.56
N ASP A 179 39.82 19.49 -6.24
CA ASP A 179 41.02 18.94 -5.59
C ASP A 179 40.94 17.41 -5.45
N PHE A 180 39.74 16.82 -5.57
CA PHE A 180 39.50 15.39 -5.29
C PHE A 180 38.91 14.60 -6.46
N TYR A 181 38.16 15.24 -7.36
CA TYR A 181 37.43 14.57 -8.44
C TYR A 181 37.78 15.12 -9.82
N ASN A 182 37.59 14.31 -10.86
CA ASN A 182 37.82 14.77 -12.24
C ASN A 182 36.76 15.82 -12.63
N PRO A 183 37.11 16.88 -13.38
CA PRO A 183 36.12 17.87 -13.85
C PRO A 183 34.98 17.31 -14.71
N LYS A 184 35.12 16.11 -15.28
CA LYS A 184 34.05 15.42 -16.01
C LYS A 184 33.06 14.69 -15.09
N ASP A 185 33.42 14.45 -13.82
CA ASP A 185 32.57 13.76 -12.86
C ASP A 185 31.51 14.71 -12.29
N ARG A 186 30.27 14.22 -12.17
CA ARG A 186 29.17 14.99 -11.58
C ARG A 186 29.11 14.78 -10.07
N VAL A 187 29.76 15.68 -9.32
CA VAL A 187 29.77 15.68 -7.85
C VAL A 187 28.78 16.73 -7.32
N VAL A 188 27.90 16.34 -6.39
CA VAL A 188 26.85 17.22 -5.85
C VAL A 188 26.68 16.97 -4.36
N LEU A 189 26.67 18.04 -3.56
CA LEU A 189 26.30 17.98 -2.15
C LEU A 189 24.79 17.82 -2.04
N LYS A 190 24.32 16.72 -1.42
CA LYS A 190 22.88 16.43 -1.31
C LYS A 190 22.24 16.95 -0.04
N ALA A 191 22.91 16.80 1.09
CA ALA A 191 22.45 17.26 2.38
C ALA A 191 23.62 17.50 3.33
N ILE A 192 23.38 18.30 4.38
CA ILE A 192 24.24 18.41 5.55
C ILE A 192 23.38 18.12 6.78
N ASP A 193 23.92 17.25 7.64
CA ASP A 193 23.41 16.96 8.97
C ASP A 193 24.31 17.61 10.02
N PHE A 194 23.71 18.33 10.97
CA PHE A 194 24.43 18.91 12.09
C PHE A 194 23.51 19.13 13.29
N THR A 195 24.10 19.21 14.48
CA THR A 195 23.39 19.47 15.73
C THR A 195 23.73 20.84 16.27
N VAL A 196 22.73 21.51 16.84
CA VAL A 196 22.95 22.67 17.71
C VAL A 196 22.34 22.34 19.06
N GLU A 197 23.19 22.20 20.07
CA GLU A 197 22.83 21.57 21.35
C GLU A 197 22.24 20.17 21.10
N ASN A 198 21.02 19.90 21.56
CA ASN A 198 20.33 18.62 21.40
C ASN A 198 19.37 18.59 20.20
N LYS A 199 19.45 19.58 19.30
CA LYS A 199 18.55 19.70 18.16
C LYS A 199 19.29 19.42 16.86
N GLU A 200 18.86 18.36 16.19
CA GLU A 200 19.39 17.95 14.90
C GLU A 200 18.75 18.75 13.75
N TYR A 201 19.57 19.07 12.77
CA TYR A 201 19.21 19.80 11.55
C TYR A 201 19.68 18.99 10.34
N HIS A 202 18.71 18.54 9.53
CA HIS A 202 18.93 17.99 8.20
C HIS A 202 18.60 19.05 7.16
N VAL A 203 19.61 19.54 6.43
CA VAL A 203 19.43 20.55 5.36
C VAL A 203 19.76 19.92 4.02
N THR A 204 18.79 19.86 3.11
CA THR A 204 18.96 19.34 1.76
C THR A 204 19.27 20.44 0.75
N PHE A 205 20.00 20.11 -0.32
CA PHE A 205 20.39 21.02 -1.40
C PHE A 205 19.83 20.59 -2.76
N GLY A 206 19.59 21.57 -3.62
CA GLY A 206 18.96 21.40 -4.93
C GLY A 206 17.43 21.42 -4.89
N ASP A 207 16.81 21.43 -6.06
CA ASP A 207 15.36 21.26 -6.15
C ASP A 207 14.97 19.86 -5.68
N GLU A 208 13.87 19.77 -4.92
CA GLU A 208 13.30 18.47 -4.59
C GLU A 208 13.05 17.73 -5.91
N ASN A 209 13.77 16.64 -6.15
CA ASN A 209 13.49 15.76 -7.26
C ASN A 209 12.16 15.06 -6.96
N TYR A 210 11.07 15.72 -7.35
CA TYR A 210 9.69 15.31 -7.09
C TYR A 210 9.46 13.88 -7.56
N VAL A 211 10.06 13.48 -8.69
CA VAL A 211 10.00 12.11 -9.22
C VAL A 211 10.63 11.12 -8.24
N LYS A 212 11.86 11.34 -7.78
CA LYS A 212 12.52 10.45 -6.82
C LYS A 212 11.80 10.39 -5.48
N LYS A 213 11.27 11.52 -5.01
CA LYS A 213 10.47 11.59 -3.77
C LYS A 213 9.19 10.78 -3.91
N LYS A 214 8.46 10.96 -5.02
CA LYS A 214 7.25 10.19 -5.34
C LYS A 214 7.54 8.70 -5.43
N GLN A 215 8.59 8.30 -6.15
CA GLN A 215 9.02 6.90 -6.24
C GLN A 215 9.34 6.32 -4.84
N LYS A 216 10.06 7.06 -3.99
CA LYS A 216 10.38 6.63 -2.61
C LYS A 216 9.11 6.40 -1.80
N LEU A 217 8.15 7.32 -1.86
CA LEU A 217 6.86 7.19 -1.19
C LEU A 217 6.06 5.98 -1.71
N GLN A 218 6.00 5.80 -3.03
CA GLN A 218 5.33 4.65 -3.66
C GLN A 218 5.95 3.32 -3.25
N SER A 219 7.28 3.25 -3.15
CA SER A 219 7.98 2.02 -2.74
C SER A 219 7.75 1.70 -1.27
N ILE A 220 7.70 2.72 -0.40
CA ILE A 220 7.37 2.52 1.02
C ILE A 220 5.90 2.10 1.16
N ALA A 221 4.98 2.69 0.40
CA ALA A 221 3.59 2.25 0.32
C ALA A 221 3.49 0.80 -0.15
N TYR A 222 4.30 0.41 -1.14
CA TYR A 222 4.37 -0.96 -1.64
C TYR A 222 4.84 -1.94 -0.56
N VAL A 223 5.93 -1.64 0.14
CA VAL A 223 6.42 -2.44 1.28
C VAL A 223 5.34 -2.54 2.36
N GLN A 224 4.66 -1.44 2.69
CA GLN A 224 3.59 -1.45 3.69
C GLN A 224 2.41 -2.35 3.29
N ASP A 225 2.07 -2.38 2.01
CA ASP A 225 1.01 -3.24 1.48
C ASP A 225 1.41 -4.72 1.49
N VAL A 226 2.60 -5.08 0.97
CA VAL A 226 3.05 -6.48 0.85
C VAL A 226 3.35 -7.11 2.21
N GLU A 227 4.07 -6.39 3.08
CA GLU A 227 4.48 -6.89 4.40
C GLU A 227 3.39 -6.67 5.47
N ASN A 228 2.23 -6.14 5.06
CA ASN A 228 1.11 -5.84 5.96
C ASN A 228 1.51 -5.01 7.19
N ILE A 229 2.42 -4.03 7.01
CA ILE A 229 2.92 -3.19 8.11
C ILE A 229 1.79 -2.30 8.64
N PRO A 230 1.37 -2.45 9.91
CA PRO A 230 0.33 -1.63 10.48
C PRO A 230 0.70 -0.14 10.47
N ARG A 231 -0.32 0.71 10.35
CA ARG A 231 -0.16 2.18 10.37
C ARG A 231 0.63 2.66 11.59
N ASP A 232 0.28 2.17 12.77
CA ASP A 232 0.95 2.56 14.02
C ASP A 232 2.37 1.99 14.12
N ALA A 233 2.62 0.79 13.60
CA ALA A 233 3.97 0.24 13.51
C ALA A 233 4.87 1.13 12.63
N TYR A 234 4.38 1.56 11.47
CA TYR A 234 5.11 2.48 10.61
C TYR A 234 5.30 3.86 11.27
N ARG A 235 4.30 4.37 12.01
CA ARG A 235 4.43 5.63 12.78
C ARG A 235 5.53 5.55 13.82
N HIS A 236 5.61 4.44 14.57
CA HIS A 236 6.69 4.23 15.53
C HIS A 236 8.05 4.15 14.84
N LEU A 237 8.16 3.42 13.72
CA LEU A 237 9.39 3.36 12.92
C LEU A 237 9.83 4.74 12.43
N ALA A 238 8.92 5.54 11.88
CA ALA A 238 9.19 6.89 11.41
C ALA A 238 9.43 7.91 12.54
N ALA A 239 9.06 7.58 13.78
CA ALA A 239 9.38 8.39 14.96
C ALA A 239 10.81 8.11 15.46
N VAL A 240 11.30 6.88 15.29
CA VAL A 240 12.66 6.48 15.65
C VAL A 240 13.67 6.91 14.57
N GLU A 241 13.32 6.76 13.29
CA GLU A 241 14.16 7.12 12.15
C GLU A 241 13.64 8.38 11.45
N SER A 242 14.31 9.51 11.69
CA SER A 242 13.88 10.83 11.24
C SER A 242 13.92 11.01 9.70
N ILE A 243 14.68 10.17 8.99
CA ILE A 243 14.81 10.19 7.53
C ILE A 243 13.61 9.52 6.83
N LEU A 244 12.82 8.72 7.56
CA LEU A 244 11.63 8.08 7.00
C LEU A 244 10.53 9.12 6.75
N PRO A 245 9.81 9.04 5.60
CA PRO A 245 8.64 9.89 5.38
C PRO A 245 7.59 9.66 6.45
N ARG A 246 6.94 10.75 6.87
CA ARG A 246 5.83 10.67 7.83
C ARG A 246 4.68 9.84 7.28
N GLU A 247 4.00 9.13 8.18
CA GLU A 247 2.91 8.21 7.82
C GLU A 247 1.81 8.86 6.97
N TYR A 248 1.42 10.11 7.26
CA TYR A 248 0.39 10.79 6.47
C TYR A 248 0.77 10.94 4.98
N ALA A 249 2.07 11.08 4.67
CA ALA A 249 2.53 11.19 3.29
C ALA A 249 2.39 9.84 2.56
N ILE A 250 2.66 8.73 3.26
CA ILE A 250 2.44 7.37 2.73
C ILE A 250 0.95 7.10 2.54
N SER A 251 0.11 7.49 3.51
CA SER A 251 -1.35 7.40 3.39
C SER A 251 -1.87 8.20 2.20
N GLN A 252 -1.39 9.43 1.99
CA GLN A 252 -1.76 10.25 0.85
C GLN A 252 -1.37 9.58 -0.48
N THR A 253 -0.14 9.06 -0.57
CA THR A 253 0.30 8.30 -1.75
C THR A 253 -0.58 7.08 -2.03
N ARG A 254 -1.00 6.33 -1.00
CA ARG A 254 -1.95 5.21 -1.18
C ARG A 254 -3.30 5.67 -1.70
N GLN A 255 -3.82 6.80 -1.21
CA GLN A 255 -5.08 7.38 -1.70
C GLN A 255 -4.97 7.86 -3.15
N GLU A 256 -3.85 8.48 -3.53
CA GLU A 256 -3.58 8.87 -4.92
C GLU A 256 -3.53 7.66 -5.85
N ILE A 257 -2.88 6.56 -5.42
CA ILE A 257 -2.86 5.31 -6.19
C ILE A 257 -4.27 4.71 -6.28
N ASN A 258 -5.03 4.68 -5.18
CA ASN A 258 -6.41 4.20 -5.19
C ASN A 258 -7.28 4.99 -6.17
N ALA A 259 -7.21 6.33 -6.14
CA ALA A 259 -7.96 7.18 -7.05
C ALA A 259 -7.58 6.93 -8.52
N TYR A 260 -6.28 6.81 -8.80
CA TYR A 260 -5.79 6.45 -10.14
C TYR A 260 -6.30 5.07 -10.59
N MET A 261 -6.24 4.07 -9.71
CA MET A 261 -6.70 2.73 -10.03
C MET A 261 -8.21 2.62 -10.14
N GLU A 262 -8.98 3.45 -9.45
CA GLU A 262 -10.43 3.51 -9.57
C GLU A 262 -10.85 4.01 -10.97
N GLU A 263 -10.08 4.91 -11.59
CA GLU A 263 -10.29 5.32 -12.98
C GLU A 263 -10.02 4.19 -13.99
N LEU A 264 -9.06 3.31 -13.69
CA LEU A 264 -8.67 2.19 -14.57
C LEU A 264 -9.55 0.95 -14.37
N ILE A 265 -9.73 0.55 -13.12
CA ILE A 265 -10.46 -0.65 -12.69
C ILE A 265 -11.39 -0.25 -11.55
N PRO A 266 -12.57 0.32 -11.87
CA PRO A 266 -13.56 0.71 -10.88
C PRO A 266 -14.02 -0.48 -10.03
N ILE A 267 -14.26 -0.23 -8.74
CA ILE A 267 -14.84 -1.22 -7.82
C ILE A 267 -16.34 -0.98 -7.72
N ASN A 268 -17.12 -1.82 -8.41
CA ASN A 268 -18.57 -1.71 -8.42
C ASN A 268 -19.19 -2.55 -7.29
N PHE A 269 -20.16 -2.02 -6.57
CA PHE A 269 -20.88 -2.79 -5.54
C PHE A 269 -22.06 -3.56 -6.13
N ILE A 270 -22.23 -4.79 -5.65
CA ILE A 270 -23.35 -5.69 -6.00
C ILE A 270 -24.27 -5.77 -4.79
N ASP A 271 -25.56 -5.54 -4.98
CA ASP A 271 -26.58 -5.79 -3.94
C ASP A 271 -27.05 -7.25 -4.01
N LEU A 272 -26.82 -8.00 -2.93
CA LEU A 272 -27.20 -9.40 -2.78
C LEU A 272 -28.43 -9.59 -1.88
N ASN A 273 -28.96 -8.51 -1.28
CA ASN A 273 -30.05 -8.57 -0.29
C ASN A 273 -31.36 -9.10 -0.87
N SER A 274 -31.59 -8.99 -2.18
CA SER A 274 -32.77 -9.54 -2.86
C SER A 274 -32.84 -11.08 -2.85
N THR A 275 -31.77 -11.75 -2.42
CA THR A 275 -31.60 -13.21 -2.57
C THR A 275 -31.46 -13.95 -1.22
N ILE A 276 -31.35 -13.23 -0.10
CA ILE A 276 -31.15 -13.82 1.23
C ILE A 276 -32.50 -14.30 1.79
N MET A 277 -32.87 -15.54 1.50
CA MET A 277 -33.69 -16.30 2.47
C MET A 277 -32.73 -16.69 3.59
N GLN A 278 -32.92 -16.14 4.79
CA GLN A 278 -32.09 -16.45 5.96
C GLN A 278 -32.27 -17.92 6.36
N GLU A 279 -31.47 -18.82 5.78
CA GLU A 279 -31.10 -20.05 6.48
C GLU A 279 -29.94 -19.68 7.40
N GLY A 280 -30.17 -19.79 8.71
CA GLY A 280 -29.19 -19.44 9.74
C GLY A 280 -27.88 -20.19 9.51
N PHE A 281 -26.77 -19.48 9.71
CA PHE A 281 -25.43 -20.06 9.73
C PHE A 281 -25.43 -21.30 10.65
N SER A 282 -25.26 -22.50 10.08
CA SER A 282 -25.29 -23.77 10.84
C SER A 282 -23.89 -24.24 11.25
N GLU A 283 -22.88 -23.40 11.11
CA GLU A 283 -21.51 -23.66 11.57
C GLU A 283 -21.21 -22.74 12.76
N GLU A 284 -20.56 -23.29 13.79
CA GLU A 284 -20.13 -22.50 14.94
C GLU A 284 -19.22 -21.36 14.45
N PRO A 285 -19.44 -20.11 14.89
CA PRO A 285 -18.62 -19.00 14.46
C PRO A 285 -17.20 -19.14 15.02
N ASP A 286 -16.21 -19.32 14.15
CA ASP A 286 -14.76 -19.28 14.46
C ASP A 286 -14.28 -17.92 15.01
N ILE A 287 -15.17 -16.92 15.10
CA ILE A 287 -14.84 -15.52 15.36
C ILE A 287 -15.68 -15.03 16.55
N THR A 288 -15.00 -14.70 17.65
CA THR A 288 -15.63 -14.21 18.88
C THR A 288 -15.50 -12.70 19.09
N ASP A 289 -14.83 -11.98 18.18
CA ASP A 289 -14.63 -10.53 18.29
C ASP A 289 -15.90 -9.75 17.83
N PRO A 290 -16.55 -9.00 18.72
CA PRO A 290 -17.79 -8.28 18.40
C PRO A 290 -17.65 -7.25 17.27
N LEU A 291 -16.48 -6.63 17.13
CA LEU A 291 -16.23 -5.59 16.12
C LEU A 291 -16.10 -6.22 14.72
N ILE A 292 -15.61 -7.46 14.67
CA ILE A 292 -15.50 -8.22 13.42
C ILE A 292 -16.86 -8.77 13.01
N ILE A 293 -17.63 -9.26 13.97
CA ILE A 293 -19.01 -9.66 13.75
C ILE A 293 -19.81 -8.49 13.16
N GLU A 294 -19.65 -7.27 13.70
CA GLU A 294 -20.31 -6.06 13.16
C GLU A 294 -19.87 -5.71 11.73
N GLN A 295 -18.57 -5.84 11.41
CA GLN A 295 -18.06 -5.62 10.04
C GLN A 295 -18.60 -6.65 9.04
N VAL A 296 -18.61 -7.93 9.42
CA VAL A 296 -19.19 -9.00 8.60
C VAL A 296 -20.67 -8.75 8.39
N ILE A 297 -21.43 -8.45 9.45
CA ILE A 297 -22.87 -8.13 9.37
C ILE A 297 -23.14 -6.93 8.46
N ASN A 298 -22.35 -5.86 8.54
CA ASN A 298 -22.51 -4.68 7.69
C ASN A 298 -22.13 -4.90 6.22
N ALA A 299 -21.30 -5.91 5.96
CA ALA A 299 -20.92 -6.36 4.63
C ALA A 299 -21.86 -7.45 4.08
N THR A 300 -22.60 -8.15 4.95
CA THR A 300 -23.60 -9.16 4.56
C THR A 300 -24.59 -8.57 3.58
N GLY A 301 -24.81 -9.28 2.47
CA GLY A 301 -25.71 -8.84 1.42
C GLY A 301 -25.12 -7.80 0.46
N LYS A 302 -23.81 -7.50 0.55
CA LYS A 302 -23.09 -6.66 -0.41
C LYS A 302 -21.91 -7.42 -0.99
N GLY A 303 -21.83 -7.49 -2.31
CA GLY A 303 -20.63 -7.93 -3.03
C GLY A 303 -19.90 -6.75 -3.66
N ALA A 304 -18.73 -7.02 -4.22
CA ALA A 304 -18.03 -6.10 -5.10
C ALA A 304 -17.50 -6.81 -6.33
N TYR A 305 -17.40 -6.04 -7.41
CA TYR A 305 -17.05 -6.49 -8.74
C TYR A 305 -16.01 -5.58 -9.39
N ARG A 306 -15.00 -6.19 -10.00
CA ARG A 306 -14.05 -5.55 -10.91
C ARG A 306 -14.19 -6.18 -12.29
N SER A 307 -14.31 -5.34 -13.31
CA SER A 307 -14.44 -5.77 -14.70
C SER A 307 -13.23 -6.61 -15.14
N VAL A 308 -13.49 -7.79 -15.71
CA VAL A 308 -12.44 -8.64 -16.26
C VAL A 308 -11.80 -7.95 -17.47
N LYS A 309 -12.57 -7.21 -18.27
CA LYS A 309 -12.04 -6.43 -19.41
C LYS A 309 -11.07 -5.34 -18.94
N LYS A 310 -11.42 -4.59 -17.89
CA LYS A 310 -10.55 -3.55 -17.33
C LYS A 310 -9.26 -4.12 -16.74
N ILE A 311 -9.35 -5.26 -16.07
CA ILE A 311 -8.17 -5.98 -15.60
C ILE A 311 -7.29 -6.40 -16.80
N LEU A 312 -7.89 -6.95 -17.86
CA LEU A 312 -7.19 -7.38 -19.08
C LEU A 312 -6.49 -6.22 -19.80
N GLU A 313 -7.18 -5.08 -19.97
CA GLU A 313 -6.63 -3.83 -20.53
C GLU A 313 -5.37 -3.37 -19.77
N CYS A 314 -5.35 -3.59 -18.45
CA CYS A 314 -4.22 -3.27 -17.60
C CYS A 314 -3.05 -4.27 -17.73
N ILE A 315 -3.32 -5.58 -17.74
CA ILE A 315 -2.25 -6.59 -17.63
C ILE A 315 -1.64 -6.98 -18.97
N ILE A 316 -2.41 -6.99 -20.06
CA ILE A 316 -1.95 -7.48 -21.37
C ILE A 316 -0.73 -6.70 -21.89
N PRO A 317 -0.71 -5.35 -21.87
CA PRO A 317 0.47 -4.60 -22.29
C PRO A 317 1.73 -4.96 -21.50
N SER A 318 1.61 -5.11 -20.18
CA SER A 318 2.74 -5.48 -19.31
C SER A 318 3.24 -6.91 -19.59
N TYR A 319 2.33 -7.84 -19.89
CA TYR A 319 2.72 -9.21 -20.22
C TYR A 319 3.37 -9.32 -21.60
N VAL A 320 2.98 -8.47 -22.55
CA VAL A 320 3.67 -8.34 -23.85
C VAL A 320 5.08 -7.80 -23.64
N GLU A 321 5.25 -6.72 -22.86
CA GLU A 321 6.56 -6.15 -22.55
C GLU A 321 7.49 -7.16 -21.86
N LYS A 322 6.94 -8.00 -20.97
CA LYS A 322 7.66 -9.06 -20.26
C LYS A 322 7.90 -10.32 -21.10
N GLY A 323 7.42 -10.38 -22.34
CA GLY A 323 7.53 -11.56 -23.21
C GLY A 323 6.71 -12.77 -22.74
N ILE A 324 5.71 -12.56 -21.87
CA ILE A 324 4.77 -13.60 -21.41
C ILE A 324 3.70 -13.85 -22.47
N LEU A 325 3.22 -12.78 -23.12
CA LEU A 325 2.28 -12.84 -24.23
C LEU A 325 2.96 -12.42 -25.52
N ASP A 326 2.65 -13.13 -26.61
CA ASP A 326 3.14 -12.82 -27.95
C ASP A 326 1.99 -12.23 -28.78
N PRO A 327 2.07 -10.95 -29.19
CA PRO A 327 1.08 -10.33 -30.08
C PRO A 327 0.91 -11.06 -31.43
N ALA A 328 1.91 -11.83 -31.87
CA ALA A 328 1.80 -12.67 -33.08
C ALA A 328 0.90 -13.90 -32.88
N ILE A 329 0.63 -14.28 -31.62
CA ILE A 329 -0.25 -15.39 -31.23
C ILE A 329 -1.30 -14.85 -30.25
N PRO A 330 -2.29 -14.07 -30.74
CA PRO A 330 -3.17 -13.29 -29.88
C PRO A 330 -4.33 -14.13 -29.31
N THR A 331 -4.01 -15.27 -28.69
CA THR A 331 -4.97 -16.15 -28.02
C THR A 331 -4.57 -16.34 -26.56
N ILE A 332 -5.41 -15.81 -25.67
CA ILE A 332 -5.23 -15.93 -24.22
C ILE A 332 -6.07 -17.10 -23.71
N HIS A 333 -5.41 -17.99 -22.96
CA HIS A 333 -6.08 -19.10 -22.29
C HIS A 333 -6.37 -18.65 -20.86
N LEU A 334 -7.62 -18.30 -20.59
CA LEU A 334 -8.05 -17.70 -19.32
C LEU A 334 -8.78 -18.75 -18.48
N ARG A 335 -8.19 -19.05 -17.32
CA ARG A 335 -8.79 -19.97 -16.35
C ARG A 335 -9.55 -19.17 -15.29
N ILE A 336 -10.84 -19.46 -15.16
CA ILE A 336 -11.69 -19.02 -14.07
C ILE A 336 -11.62 -20.11 -13.02
N SER A 337 -10.94 -19.86 -11.92
CA SER A 337 -10.78 -20.91 -10.94
C SER A 337 -10.43 -20.40 -9.58
N GLY A 338 -10.33 -21.38 -8.70
CA GLY A 338 -9.33 -21.35 -7.67
C GLY A 338 -7.88 -21.47 -8.19
N ASP A 339 -6.92 -20.62 -7.80
CA ASP A 339 -5.53 -20.58 -8.32
C ASP A 339 -4.70 -21.88 -8.01
N GLY A 340 -3.63 -22.15 -8.77
CA GLY A 340 -2.47 -23.01 -8.49
C GLY A 340 -1.16 -22.21 -8.21
N ARG A 341 0.04 -22.78 -8.42
CA ARG A 341 1.31 -22.28 -7.85
C ARG A 341 1.87 -20.97 -8.44
N ASN A 342 1.16 -19.83 -8.39
CA ASN A 342 1.73 -18.47 -8.28
C ASN A 342 0.59 -17.41 -8.07
N PRO A 343 0.37 -16.91 -6.83
CA PRO A 343 -0.70 -15.94 -6.56
C PRO A 343 -0.55 -14.62 -7.33
N ASN A 344 0.64 -14.33 -7.86
CA ASN A 344 0.94 -13.08 -8.56
C ASN A 344 0.21 -12.92 -9.91
N TYR A 345 -0.41 -13.98 -10.43
CA TYR A 345 -1.13 -13.98 -11.71
C TYR A 345 -2.65 -14.14 -11.55
N HIS A 346 -3.18 -13.98 -10.33
CA HIS A 346 -4.62 -14.14 -10.06
C HIS A 346 -5.27 -12.84 -9.65
N TYR A 347 -6.29 -12.46 -10.41
CA TYR A 347 -6.99 -11.19 -10.27
C TYR A 347 -8.43 -11.47 -9.83
N THR A 348 -8.80 -10.99 -8.63
CA THR A 348 -10.15 -11.22 -8.10
C THR A 348 -11.17 -10.37 -8.83
N THR A 349 -12.10 -10.98 -9.54
CA THR A 349 -13.17 -10.24 -10.24
C THR A 349 -14.38 -10.00 -9.34
N ILE A 350 -14.74 -10.97 -8.50
CA ILE A 350 -15.91 -10.91 -7.62
C ILE A 350 -15.46 -11.24 -6.19
N LEU A 351 -15.93 -10.46 -5.22
CA LEU A 351 -15.73 -10.72 -3.79
C LEU A 351 -17.01 -10.41 -3.03
N PHE A 352 -17.54 -11.37 -2.27
CA PHE A 352 -18.69 -11.15 -1.40
C PHE A 352 -18.67 -12.09 -0.18
N PRO A 353 -19.15 -11.64 0.99
CA PRO A 353 -19.48 -12.50 2.12
C PRO A 353 -20.85 -13.11 1.89
N GLY A 354 -20.97 -14.43 2.02
CA GLY A 354 -22.25 -15.11 1.89
C GLY A 354 -22.11 -16.60 1.62
N SER A 355 -23.25 -17.28 1.51
CA SER A 355 -23.28 -18.71 1.22
C SER A 355 -23.11 -18.98 -0.28
N GLU A 356 -22.35 -20.03 -0.58
CA GLU A 356 -22.14 -20.55 -1.93
C GLU A 356 -23.40 -21.27 -2.43
N ASN A 357 -24.41 -20.50 -2.82
CA ASN A 357 -25.65 -21.01 -3.39
C ASN A 357 -25.90 -20.43 -4.79
N TYR A 358 -26.65 -21.16 -5.61
CA TYR A 358 -26.87 -20.77 -7.00
C TYR A 358 -27.53 -19.39 -7.17
N PRO A 359 -28.65 -19.06 -6.47
CA PRO A 359 -29.24 -17.72 -6.56
C PRO A 359 -28.24 -16.58 -6.29
N THR A 360 -27.49 -16.66 -5.19
CA THR A 360 -26.51 -15.64 -4.83
C THR A 360 -25.39 -15.54 -5.87
N LEU A 361 -24.85 -16.67 -6.31
CA LEU A 361 -23.81 -16.69 -7.35
C LEU A 361 -24.30 -16.18 -8.70
N LYS A 362 -25.56 -16.46 -9.06
CA LYS A 362 -26.16 -15.95 -10.29
C LYS A 362 -26.19 -14.42 -10.31
N VAL A 363 -26.56 -13.80 -9.18
CA VAL A 363 -26.56 -12.33 -9.05
C VAL A 363 -25.13 -11.81 -9.03
N ALA A 364 -24.25 -12.39 -8.21
CA ALA A 364 -22.88 -11.95 -8.05
C ALA A 364 -22.05 -12.06 -9.35
N ALA A 365 -22.24 -13.14 -10.11
CA ALA A 365 -21.50 -13.43 -11.33
C ALA A 365 -22.12 -12.85 -12.60
N ASN A 366 -23.28 -12.20 -12.55
CA ASN A 366 -23.99 -11.74 -13.75
C ASN A 366 -23.12 -10.85 -14.65
N ALA A 367 -22.47 -9.83 -14.09
CA ALA A 367 -21.61 -8.92 -14.85
C ALA A 367 -20.38 -9.64 -15.44
N LEU A 368 -19.76 -10.53 -14.65
CA LEU A 368 -18.63 -11.34 -15.10
C LEU A 368 -19.04 -12.25 -16.27
N THR A 369 -20.16 -12.96 -16.15
CA THR A 369 -20.66 -13.86 -17.21
C THR A 369 -20.92 -13.11 -18.51
N GLN A 370 -21.53 -11.93 -18.45
CA GLN A 370 -21.77 -11.09 -19.63
C GLN A 370 -20.45 -10.67 -20.30
N GLU A 371 -19.48 -10.18 -19.53
CA GLU A 371 -18.18 -9.78 -20.07
C GLU A 371 -17.43 -10.96 -20.70
N LEU A 372 -17.48 -12.14 -20.07
CA LEU A 372 -16.84 -13.33 -20.61
C LEU A 372 -17.52 -13.86 -21.88
N GLN A 373 -18.84 -13.78 -21.98
CA GLN A 373 -19.57 -14.10 -23.20
C GLN A 373 -19.16 -13.16 -24.34
N GLU A 374 -19.06 -11.86 -24.08
CA GLU A 374 -18.57 -10.91 -25.07
C GLU A 374 -17.12 -11.21 -25.47
N LEU A 375 -16.22 -11.44 -24.52
CA LEU A 375 -14.83 -11.81 -24.80
C LEU A 375 -14.73 -13.13 -25.60
N SER A 376 -15.61 -14.10 -25.33
CA SER A 376 -15.67 -15.37 -26.06
C SER A 376 -16.09 -15.19 -27.52
N ASN A 377 -16.97 -14.23 -27.80
CA ASN A 377 -17.58 -14.05 -29.11
C ASN A 377 -16.79 -13.08 -30.01
N VAL A 378 -16.29 -11.99 -29.44
CA VAL A 378 -15.67 -10.90 -30.20
C VAL A 378 -14.22 -10.58 -29.81
N GLY A 379 -13.73 -11.13 -28.69
CA GLY A 379 -12.39 -10.79 -28.18
C GLY A 379 -12.28 -9.36 -27.64
N ILE A 380 -11.05 -8.85 -27.53
CA ILE A 380 -10.76 -7.46 -27.15
C ILE A 380 -9.56 -6.91 -27.93
N VAL A 381 -9.65 -5.66 -28.37
CA VAL A 381 -8.54 -4.98 -29.07
C VAL A 381 -7.71 -4.18 -28.07
N ILE A 382 -6.44 -4.52 -27.93
CA ILE A 382 -5.47 -3.82 -27.07
C ILE A 382 -4.19 -3.61 -27.86
N ASN A 383 -3.69 -2.37 -27.89
CA ASN A 383 -2.48 -1.99 -28.65
C ASN A 383 -2.51 -2.50 -30.10
N ASN A 384 -3.63 -2.27 -30.81
CA ASN A 384 -3.88 -2.70 -32.18
C ASN A 384 -3.85 -4.22 -32.42
N THR A 385 -3.85 -5.03 -31.36
CA THR A 385 -3.91 -6.49 -31.45
C THR A 385 -5.28 -6.97 -30.98
N LEU A 386 -5.97 -7.76 -31.81
CA LEU A 386 -7.22 -8.41 -31.42
C LEU A 386 -6.92 -9.70 -30.66
N TRP A 387 -7.13 -9.68 -29.35
CA TRP A 387 -6.96 -10.82 -28.47
C TRP A 387 -8.23 -11.67 -28.40
N ASN A 388 -8.09 -12.95 -28.72
CA ASN A 388 -9.13 -13.97 -28.58
C ASN A 388 -8.94 -14.76 -27.30
N PHE A 389 -10.01 -15.37 -26.79
CA PHE A 389 -9.99 -16.06 -25.51
C PHE A 389 -10.47 -17.50 -25.61
N GLU A 390 -9.73 -18.40 -24.97
CA GLU A 390 -10.20 -19.74 -24.63
C GLU A 390 -10.36 -19.82 -23.11
N PHE A 391 -11.57 -20.15 -22.66
CA PHE A 391 -11.90 -20.19 -21.24
C PHE A 391 -11.83 -21.59 -20.66
N PHE A 392 -11.38 -21.66 -19.41
CA PHE A 392 -11.33 -22.88 -18.60
C PHE A 392 -11.93 -22.60 -17.23
N PHE A 393 -12.52 -23.62 -16.62
CA PHE A 393 -13.08 -23.53 -15.28
C PHE A 393 -12.60 -24.68 -14.40
N SER A 394 -12.15 -24.40 -13.18
CA SER A 394 -11.80 -25.43 -12.20
C SER A 394 -12.10 -24.98 -10.77
N SER A 395 -12.68 -25.87 -9.97
CA SER A 395 -13.04 -25.60 -8.57
C SER A 395 -13.20 -26.91 -7.80
N ASP A 396 -13.49 -26.80 -6.50
CA ASP A 396 -14.02 -27.93 -5.73
C ASP A 396 -15.40 -28.36 -6.29
N TRP A 397 -15.87 -29.54 -5.84
CA TRP A 397 -17.09 -30.15 -6.36
C TRP A 397 -18.35 -29.36 -6.07
N LYS A 398 -18.46 -28.77 -4.87
CA LYS A 398 -19.67 -28.06 -4.45
C LYS A 398 -19.83 -26.80 -5.29
N PHE A 399 -18.74 -26.05 -5.46
CA PHE A 399 -18.75 -24.86 -6.31
C PHE A 399 -18.98 -25.22 -7.78
N LEU A 400 -18.33 -26.27 -8.28
CA LEU A 400 -18.49 -26.76 -9.67
C LEU A 400 -19.94 -27.13 -9.96
N ALA A 401 -20.53 -27.97 -9.11
CA ALA A 401 -21.93 -28.40 -9.26
C ALA A 401 -22.88 -27.21 -9.20
N THR A 402 -22.62 -26.25 -8.29
CA THR A 402 -23.43 -25.03 -8.18
C THR A 402 -23.32 -24.19 -9.46
N CYS A 403 -22.12 -23.91 -9.97
CA CYS A 403 -21.94 -23.16 -11.21
C CYS A 403 -22.54 -23.86 -12.44
N LEU A 404 -22.63 -25.19 -12.44
CA LEU A 404 -23.26 -25.97 -13.52
C LEU A 404 -24.79 -26.11 -13.37
N GLY A 405 -25.39 -25.53 -12.32
CA GLY A 405 -26.81 -25.72 -12.01
C GLY A 405 -27.16 -27.19 -11.75
N PHE A 406 -26.19 -27.96 -11.23
CA PHE A 406 -26.24 -29.41 -11.08
C PHE A 406 -26.68 -29.82 -9.67
N ASN A 407 -27.09 -31.08 -9.53
CA ASN A 407 -27.43 -31.66 -8.25
C ASN A 407 -26.25 -31.74 -7.28
N ALA A 408 -26.57 -31.86 -6.00
CA ALA A 408 -25.60 -32.22 -4.97
C ALA A 408 -24.91 -33.57 -5.25
N ALA A 409 -23.69 -33.72 -4.73
CA ALA A 409 -22.82 -34.88 -4.90
C ALA A 409 -23.44 -36.22 -4.43
N ASN A 410 -24.39 -36.14 -3.49
CA ASN A 410 -25.12 -37.26 -2.91
C ASN A 410 -26.37 -37.65 -3.72
N SER A 411 -26.66 -37.02 -4.86
CA SER A 411 -27.81 -37.37 -5.70
C SER A 411 -27.57 -38.63 -6.53
N ASN A 412 -28.64 -39.22 -7.10
CA ASN A 412 -28.51 -40.41 -7.95
C ASN A 412 -27.65 -40.13 -9.20
N ASN A 413 -27.86 -38.97 -9.84
CA ASN A 413 -27.10 -38.50 -10.99
C ASN A 413 -26.06 -37.50 -10.51
N PHE A 414 -24.87 -37.99 -10.17
CA PHE A 414 -23.85 -37.19 -9.50
C PHE A 414 -22.77 -36.66 -10.45
N CYS A 415 -22.52 -37.30 -11.60
CA CYS A 415 -21.42 -36.90 -12.48
C CYS A 415 -21.82 -35.76 -13.44
N PRO A 416 -21.07 -34.64 -13.48
CA PRO A 416 -21.30 -33.55 -14.43
C PRO A 416 -20.93 -33.86 -15.88
N TRP A 417 -20.13 -34.92 -16.13
CA TRP A 417 -19.56 -35.20 -17.45
C TRP A 417 -20.18 -36.41 -18.16
N CYS A 418 -20.76 -37.35 -17.43
CA CYS A 418 -21.45 -38.52 -17.97
C CYS A 418 -22.77 -38.79 -17.23
N GLU A 419 -23.56 -39.73 -17.74
CA GLU A 419 -24.92 -40.04 -17.24
C GLU A 419 -24.96 -41.21 -16.24
N ILE A 420 -23.84 -41.49 -15.58
CA ILE A 420 -23.77 -42.55 -14.57
C ILE A 420 -24.74 -42.29 -13.40
N THR A 421 -25.44 -43.34 -12.99
CA THR A 421 -26.26 -43.36 -11.77
C THR A 421 -25.52 -44.00 -10.60
N LYS A 422 -25.95 -43.74 -9.35
CA LYS A 422 -25.35 -44.38 -8.17
C LYS A 422 -25.35 -45.90 -8.23
N ASN A 423 -26.40 -46.50 -8.78
CA ASN A 423 -26.55 -47.95 -8.87
C ASN A 423 -25.59 -48.60 -9.87
N GLN A 424 -25.05 -47.82 -10.81
CA GLN A 424 -24.09 -48.28 -11.80
C GLN A 424 -22.62 -48.12 -11.35
N ARG A 425 -22.38 -47.56 -10.15
CA ARG A 425 -21.03 -47.43 -9.59
C ARG A 425 -20.39 -48.80 -9.46
N GLY A 426 -19.13 -48.92 -9.88
CA GLY A 426 -18.37 -50.17 -9.79
C GLY A 426 -18.88 -51.30 -10.70
N ASN A 427 -19.84 -51.03 -11.60
CA ASN A 427 -20.16 -51.96 -12.67
C ASN A 427 -19.07 -51.87 -13.75
N GLY A 428 -18.09 -52.78 -13.71
CA GLY A 428 -16.95 -52.83 -14.65
C GLY A 428 -17.30 -53.11 -16.11
N GLN A 429 -18.60 -53.20 -16.44
CA GLN A 429 -19.08 -53.43 -17.81
C GLN A 429 -19.10 -52.15 -18.67
N ASN A 430 -19.14 -50.95 -18.07
CA ASN A 430 -19.27 -49.70 -18.82
C ASN A 430 -18.03 -48.81 -18.66
N ASP A 431 -17.42 -48.46 -19.79
CA ASP A 431 -16.36 -47.47 -19.87
C ASP A 431 -16.97 -46.07 -20.02
N TRP A 432 -17.15 -45.38 -18.89
CA TRP A 432 -17.78 -44.07 -18.85
C TRP A 432 -16.84 -42.99 -19.40
N THR A 433 -17.26 -42.31 -20.47
CA THR A 433 -16.54 -41.20 -21.09
C THR A 433 -17.30 -39.88 -20.93
N ILE A 434 -16.66 -38.74 -21.21
CA ILE A 434 -17.33 -37.43 -21.25
C ILE A 434 -18.36 -37.45 -22.41
N SER A 435 -19.64 -37.54 -22.07
CA SER A 435 -20.75 -37.64 -23.03
C SER A 435 -21.64 -36.38 -23.06
N LYS A 436 -21.64 -35.61 -21.97
CA LYS A 436 -22.44 -34.40 -21.85
C LYS A 436 -21.80 -33.24 -22.60
N SER A 437 -22.63 -32.37 -23.19
CA SER A 437 -22.16 -31.17 -23.89
C SER A 437 -22.76 -29.88 -23.32
N MET A 438 -21.97 -28.79 -23.33
CA MET A 438 -22.47 -27.48 -22.92
C MET A 438 -23.50 -26.93 -23.92
N SER A 439 -23.36 -27.23 -25.21
CA SER A 439 -24.32 -26.81 -26.26
C SER A 439 -25.73 -27.35 -25.98
N SER A 440 -25.86 -28.63 -25.63
CA SER A 440 -27.16 -29.22 -25.27
C SER A 440 -27.76 -28.60 -24.01
N LEU A 441 -26.92 -28.23 -23.04
CA LEU A 441 -27.36 -27.52 -21.82
C LEU A 441 -27.79 -26.08 -22.09
N ASN A 442 -27.20 -25.42 -23.09
CA ASN A 442 -27.55 -24.07 -23.50
C ASN A 442 -28.92 -24.05 -24.21
N GLU A 443 -29.23 -25.09 -24.98
CA GLU A 443 -30.54 -25.27 -25.62
C GLU A 443 -31.62 -25.68 -24.60
N ASN A 444 -31.29 -26.64 -23.73
CA ASN A 444 -32.16 -27.09 -22.65
C ASN A 444 -31.34 -27.32 -21.36
N PRO A 445 -31.49 -26.46 -20.33
CA PRO A 445 -30.79 -26.61 -19.05
C PRO A 445 -31.04 -27.94 -18.31
N THR A 446 -32.08 -28.68 -18.70
CA THR A 446 -32.43 -30.00 -18.12
C THR A 446 -32.17 -31.15 -19.10
N ALA A 447 -31.42 -30.93 -20.19
CA ALA A 447 -31.13 -31.92 -21.23
C ALA A 447 -30.55 -33.23 -20.68
N TYR A 448 -29.82 -33.16 -19.56
CA TYR A 448 -29.22 -34.31 -18.93
C TYR A 448 -29.69 -34.49 -17.49
N PRO A 449 -29.88 -35.75 -17.02
CA PRO A 449 -30.17 -36.02 -15.63
C PRO A 449 -29.13 -35.41 -14.70
N GLY A 450 -29.63 -34.70 -13.68
CA GLY A 450 -28.82 -34.02 -12.69
C GLY A 450 -28.67 -32.51 -12.90
N HIS A 451 -28.77 -32.02 -14.14
CA HIS A 451 -28.84 -30.58 -14.40
C HIS A 451 -30.26 -30.07 -14.19
N LYS A 452 -30.40 -29.03 -13.38
CA LYS A 452 -31.69 -28.44 -12.99
C LYS A 452 -31.81 -26.98 -13.38
N LEU A 453 -30.69 -26.28 -13.43
CA LEU A 453 -30.61 -24.85 -13.67
C LEU A 453 -29.58 -24.57 -14.78
N PRO A 454 -29.69 -23.44 -15.49
CA PRO A 454 -28.69 -23.04 -16.48
C PRO A 454 -27.28 -22.94 -15.88
N PRO A 455 -26.24 -23.44 -16.55
CA PRO A 455 -24.86 -23.18 -16.15
C PRO A 455 -24.55 -21.68 -16.11
N LEU A 456 -23.86 -21.20 -15.06
CA LEU A 456 -23.47 -19.80 -14.91
C LEU A 456 -22.40 -19.38 -15.93
N PHE A 457 -21.50 -20.30 -16.28
CA PHE A 457 -20.42 -20.10 -17.24
C PHE A 457 -20.66 -20.90 -18.52
N ASN A 458 -21.81 -20.65 -19.13
CA ASN A 458 -22.35 -21.42 -20.26
C ASN A 458 -21.58 -21.25 -21.59
N MET A 459 -20.68 -20.27 -21.68
CA MET A 459 -19.72 -20.09 -22.77
C MET A 459 -18.52 -21.04 -22.68
N ILE A 460 -18.31 -21.70 -21.54
CA ILE A 460 -17.19 -22.62 -21.32
C ILE A 460 -17.63 -24.05 -21.63
N SER A 461 -16.90 -24.75 -22.49
CA SER A 461 -17.16 -26.16 -22.78
C SER A 461 -17.12 -27.02 -21.51
N LEU A 462 -17.96 -28.06 -21.40
CA LEU A 462 -17.87 -29.03 -20.30
C LEU A 462 -16.50 -29.75 -20.27
N LYS A 463 -15.84 -29.88 -21.44
CA LYS A 463 -14.46 -30.40 -21.52
C LYS A 463 -13.42 -29.46 -20.92
N ASN A 464 -13.76 -28.17 -20.78
CA ASN A 464 -12.93 -27.15 -20.15
C ASN A 464 -13.37 -26.86 -18.70
N HIS A 465 -14.38 -27.56 -18.17
CA HIS A 465 -14.66 -27.64 -16.74
C HIS A 465 -13.83 -28.80 -16.16
N VAL A 466 -12.62 -28.49 -15.71
CA VAL A 466 -11.60 -29.48 -15.36
C VAL A 466 -11.66 -29.81 -13.86
N PRO A 467 -11.63 -31.10 -13.47
CA PRO A 467 -11.65 -31.49 -12.06
C PRO A 467 -10.39 -31.04 -11.33
N ASP A 468 -10.55 -30.60 -10.08
CA ASP A 468 -9.43 -30.16 -9.26
C ASP A 468 -8.60 -31.34 -8.73
N LYS A 469 -7.31 -31.33 -9.07
CA LYS A 469 -6.30 -32.26 -8.57
C LYS A 469 -6.23 -32.28 -7.04
N LEU A 470 -6.27 -31.13 -6.38
CA LEU A 470 -6.10 -31.07 -4.92
C LEU A 470 -7.27 -31.78 -4.23
N HIS A 471 -8.50 -31.44 -4.59
CA HIS A 471 -9.68 -32.05 -4.01
C HIS A 471 -9.84 -33.54 -4.35
N ILE A 472 -9.34 -34.03 -5.49
CA ILE A 472 -9.23 -35.47 -5.76
C ILE A 472 -8.41 -36.16 -4.66
N MET A 473 -7.23 -35.63 -4.32
CA MET A 473 -6.41 -36.17 -3.25
C MET A 473 -7.10 -36.07 -1.90
N LEU A 474 -7.58 -34.88 -1.53
CA LEU A 474 -8.17 -34.65 -0.22
C LEU A 474 -9.34 -35.59 0.05
N ARG A 475 -10.26 -35.75 -0.91
CA ARG A 475 -11.53 -36.47 -0.73
C ARG A 475 -11.39 -37.97 -0.89
N ILE A 476 -10.47 -38.46 -1.72
CA ILE A 476 -10.20 -39.90 -1.82
C ILE A 476 -9.44 -40.38 -0.60
N THR A 477 -8.42 -39.63 -0.14
CA THR A 477 -7.71 -39.98 1.11
C THR A 477 -8.65 -39.98 2.32
N ASP A 478 -9.55 -38.98 2.43
CA ASP A 478 -10.58 -38.99 3.48
C ASP A 478 -11.42 -40.26 3.44
N ARG A 479 -11.85 -40.67 2.23
CA ARG A 479 -12.66 -41.89 2.09
C ARG A 479 -11.89 -43.13 2.47
N LEU A 480 -10.63 -43.26 2.02
CA LEU A 480 -9.78 -44.40 2.36
C LEU A 480 -9.53 -44.52 3.86
N TRP A 481 -9.30 -43.38 4.54
CA TRP A 481 -9.16 -43.32 6.00
C TRP A 481 -10.47 -43.67 6.71
N GLU A 482 -11.60 -43.13 6.24
CA GLU A 482 -12.92 -43.42 6.79
C GLU A 482 -13.25 -44.91 6.70
N LEU A 483 -12.93 -45.56 5.57
CA LEU A 483 -13.15 -46.99 5.36
C LEU A 483 -12.34 -47.85 6.35
N VAL A 484 -11.08 -47.49 6.62
CA VAL A 484 -10.26 -48.14 7.65
C VAL A 484 -10.89 -48.01 9.04
N LEU A 485 -11.34 -46.82 9.41
CA LEU A 485 -12.00 -46.61 10.70
C LEU A 485 -13.36 -47.34 10.78
N GLN A 486 -14.11 -47.41 9.68
CA GLN A 486 -15.36 -48.15 9.60
C GLN A 486 -15.13 -49.65 9.78
N GLU A 487 -14.06 -50.20 9.21
CA GLU A 487 -13.70 -51.61 9.38
C GLU A 487 -13.40 -51.93 10.85
N ILE A 488 -12.56 -51.14 11.50
CA ILE A 488 -12.25 -51.26 12.94
C ILE A 488 -13.52 -51.16 13.79
N LYS A 489 -14.45 -50.27 13.44
CA LYS A 489 -15.74 -50.14 14.13
C LYS A 489 -16.63 -51.37 13.93
N ASN A 490 -16.70 -51.91 12.71
CA ASN A 490 -17.52 -53.08 12.38
C ASN A 490 -17.03 -54.35 13.10
N GLU A 491 -15.73 -54.43 13.38
CA GLU A 491 -15.13 -55.51 14.18
C GLU A 491 -15.26 -55.29 15.71
N GLY A 492 -15.85 -54.18 16.15
CA GLY A 492 -15.97 -53.84 17.57
C GLY A 492 -14.65 -53.44 18.23
N LEU A 493 -13.61 -53.15 17.44
CA LEU A 493 -12.26 -52.85 17.91
C LEU A 493 -12.02 -51.35 18.13
N PHE A 494 -13.01 -50.48 17.87
CA PHE A 494 -12.87 -49.03 18.02
C PHE A 494 -12.99 -48.55 19.48
N ASN A 495 -12.06 -49.00 20.32
CA ASN A 495 -11.96 -48.68 21.75
C ASN A 495 -10.77 -47.72 22.04
N ASP A 496 -10.56 -47.39 23.32
CA ASP A 496 -9.48 -46.48 23.74
C ASP A 496 -8.08 -47.01 23.39
N ILE A 497 -7.88 -48.33 23.38
CA ILE A 497 -6.59 -48.94 23.04
C ILE A 497 -6.28 -48.66 21.56
N THR A 498 -7.21 -48.96 20.67
CA THR A 498 -7.02 -48.74 19.23
C THR A 498 -6.91 -47.26 18.89
N ARG A 499 -7.71 -46.39 19.53
CA ARG A 499 -7.56 -44.93 19.38
C ARG A 499 -6.16 -44.46 19.80
N ASN A 500 -5.64 -44.94 20.92
CA ASN A 500 -4.29 -44.61 21.38
C ASN A 500 -3.19 -45.14 20.45
N ILE A 501 -3.38 -46.30 19.83
CA ILE A 501 -2.45 -46.82 18.81
C ILE A 501 -2.42 -45.86 17.61
N ILE A 502 -3.59 -45.43 17.12
CA ILE A 502 -3.69 -44.47 16.01
C ILE A 502 -3.00 -43.15 16.37
N ILE A 503 -3.29 -42.59 17.55
CA ILE A 503 -2.68 -41.33 18.01
C ILE A 503 -1.15 -41.45 18.06
N LYS A 504 -0.62 -42.51 18.67
CA LYS A 504 0.85 -42.73 18.75
C LYS A 504 1.49 -42.88 17.37
N GLU A 505 0.80 -43.54 16.44
CA GLU A 505 1.33 -43.69 15.09
C GLU A 505 1.29 -42.36 14.32
N MET A 506 0.27 -41.53 14.52
CA MET A 506 0.25 -40.15 13.99
C MET A 506 1.36 -39.29 14.59
N GLU A 507 1.63 -39.41 15.89
CA GLU A 507 2.75 -38.74 16.57
C GLU A 507 4.10 -39.16 15.99
N ASN A 508 4.28 -40.46 15.67
CA ASN A 508 5.49 -40.95 14.99
C ASN A 508 5.69 -40.29 13.61
N LEU A 509 4.59 -39.96 12.92
CA LEU A 509 4.60 -39.22 11.66
C LEU A 509 4.72 -37.70 11.84
N LYS A 510 4.84 -37.21 13.08
CA LYS A 510 4.88 -35.79 13.47
C LYS A 510 3.58 -35.04 13.14
N ILE A 511 2.45 -35.74 13.18
CA ILE A 511 1.12 -35.18 12.90
C ILE A 511 0.38 -35.06 14.23
N ARG A 512 -0.13 -33.86 14.53
CA ARG A 512 -1.00 -33.66 15.70
C ARG A 512 -2.38 -34.22 15.39
N PHE A 513 -2.81 -35.24 16.14
CA PHE A 513 -4.07 -35.94 15.89
C PHE A 513 -4.73 -36.36 17.20
N GLU A 514 -6.00 -36.04 17.36
CA GLU A 514 -6.77 -36.29 18.59
C GLU A 514 -8.18 -36.82 18.23
N PHE A 515 -8.76 -37.60 19.13
CA PHE A 515 -10.15 -38.06 19.07
C PHE A 515 -10.96 -37.42 20.19
N TRP A 516 -12.20 -37.03 19.91
CA TRP A 516 -13.13 -36.55 20.93
C TRP A 516 -14.54 -37.10 20.71
N ASN A 517 -15.27 -37.31 21.81
CA ASN A 517 -16.65 -37.75 21.75
C ASN A 517 -17.57 -36.55 21.48
N ILE A 518 -18.56 -36.74 20.59
CA ILE A 518 -19.58 -35.72 20.35
C ILE A 518 -20.62 -35.81 21.47
N HIS A 519 -20.69 -34.78 22.31
CA HIS A 519 -21.58 -34.70 23.46
C HIS A 519 -23.01 -35.17 23.14
N GLY A 520 -23.50 -36.14 23.91
CA GLY A 520 -24.84 -36.71 23.75
C GLY A 520 -24.95 -37.82 22.70
N THR A 521 -23.84 -38.28 22.11
CA THR A 521 -23.83 -39.40 21.16
C THR A 521 -22.72 -40.41 21.47
N ASN A 522 -22.86 -41.64 20.96
CA ASN A 522 -21.75 -42.62 20.94
C ASN A 522 -20.78 -42.39 19.77
N ASN A 523 -20.88 -41.25 19.07
CA ASN A 523 -20.06 -40.94 17.91
C ASN A 523 -18.80 -40.18 18.33
N TRP A 524 -17.71 -40.49 17.62
CA TRP A 524 -16.40 -39.89 17.83
C TRP A 524 -16.00 -39.07 16.62
N ASN A 525 -15.53 -37.85 16.87
CA ASN A 525 -14.85 -37.00 15.90
C ASN A 525 -13.34 -37.10 16.08
N TYR A 526 -12.62 -36.63 15.07
CA TYR A 526 -11.16 -36.65 15.03
C TYR A 526 -10.61 -35.44 14.29
N THR A 527 -9.33 -35.13 14.53
CA THR A 527 -8.64 -34.00 13.90
C THR A 527 -8.69 -34.11 12.37
N SER A 528 -9.20 -33.07 11.70
CA SER A 528 -9.15 -32.99 10.25
C SER A 528 -7.70 -32.83 9.78
N LEU A 529 -7.25 -33.71 8.89
CA LEU A 529 -5.88 -33.69 8.39
C LEU A 529 -5.72 -32.64 7.28
N MET A 530 -4.61 -31.91 7.29
CA MET A 530 -4.25 -30.98 6.21
C MET A 530 -3.74 -31.74 4.98
N GLY A 531 -3.58 -31.05 3.84
CA GLY A 531 -3.21 -31.69 2.58
C GLY A 531 -1.90 -32.48 2.63
N ASP A 532 -0.85 -31.91 3.24
CA ASP A 532 0.45 -32.58 3.37
C ASP A 532 0.39 -33.74 4.39
N ASP A 533 -0.34 -33.57 5.48
CA ASP A 533 -0.56 -34.61 6.49
C ASP A 533 -1.29 -35.81 5.89
N LYS A 534 -2.32 -35.58 5.06
CA LYS A 534 -3.05 -36.62 4.34
C LYS A 534 -2.13 -37.45 3.44
N LEU A 535 -1.24 -36.80 2.69
CA LEU A 535 -0.24 -37.49 1.87
C LEU A 535 0.75 -38.27 2.71
N CYS A 536 1.18 -37.72 3.86
CA CYS A 536 2.07 -38.40 4.79
C CYS A 536 1.41 -39.67 5.35
N VAL A 537 0.15 -39.59 5.82
CA VAL A 537 -0.61 -40.73 6.33
C VAL A 537 -0.79 -41.79 5.24
N LEU A 538 -1.23 -41.39 4.04
CA LEU A 538 -1.41 -42.30 2.91
C LEU A 538 -0.14 -43.10 2.60
N ARG A 539 1.03 -42.46 2.67
CA ARG A 539 2.31 -43.08 2.31
C ARG A 539 2.98 -43.84 3.45
N ASN A 540 2.84 -43.39 4.70
CA ASN A 540 3.74 -43.80 5.78
C ASN A 540 3.04 -44.43 6.98
N PHE A 541 1.71 -44.36 7.10
CA PHE A 541 1.02 -44.92 8.26
C PHE A 541 1.15 -46.44 8.34
N ASN A 542 1.57 -46.96 9.49
CA ASN A 542 1.77 -48.39 9.67
C ASN A 542 0.46 -49.13 10.00
N LEU A 543 -0.17 -49.67 8.96
CA LEU A 543 -1.42 -50.44 9.08
C LEU A 543 -1.26 -51.77 9.83
N THR A 544 -0.05 -52.33 9.96
CA THR A 544 0.18 -53.59 10.70
C THR A 544 -0.02 -53.43 12.21
N LYS A 545 -0.19 -52.19 12.70
CA LYS A 545 -0.57 -51.90 14.08
C LYS A 545 -2.07 -52.07 14.33
N LEU A 546 -2.88 -52.06 13.27
CA LEU A 546 -4.35 -52.07 13.35
C LEU A 546 -4.96 -53.37 12.82
N PHE A 547 -4.32 -54.00 11.84
CA PHE A 547 -4.80 -55.20 11.16
C PHE A 547 -3.76 -56.30 11.17
N ASP A 548 -4.18 -57.55 10.93
CA ASP A 548 -3.26 -58.64 10.67
C ASP A 548 -2.38 -58.35 9.43
N PRO A 549 -1.20 -58.98 9.31
CA PRO A 549 -0.24 -58.65 8.24
C PRO A 549 -0.79 -58.77 6.82
N GLU A 550 -1.69 -59.73 6.55
CA GLU A 550 -2.26 -59.95 5.22
C GLU A 550 -3.26 -58.84 4.89
N ARG A 551 -4.16 -58.53 5.83
CA ARG A 551 -5.12 -57.43 5.66
C ARG A 551 -4.45 -56.07 5.57
N ALA A 552 -3.45 -55.82 6.42
CA ALA A 552 -2.66 -54.60 6.39
C ALA A 552 -1.94 -54.42 5.03
N ALA A 553 -1.34 -55.49 4.48
CA ALA A 553 -0.69 -55.45 3.18
C ALA A 553 -1.67 -55.16 2.04
N LEU A 554 -2.89 -55.70 2.10
CA LEU A 554 -3.93 -55.46 1.11
C LEU A 554 -4.41 -54.00 1.10
N ILE A 555 -4.72 -53.44 2.28
CA ILE A 555 -5.11 -52.03 2.42
C ILE A 555 -3.94 -51.12 2.02
N LYS A 556 -2.71 -51.47 2.40
CA LYS A 556 -1.51 -50.70 2.05
C LYS A 556 -1.30 -50.67 0.53
N SER A 557 -1.47 -51.79 -0.16
CA SER A 557 -1.39 -51.86 -1.63
C SER A 557 -2.41 -50.93 -2.31
N LEU A 558 -3.62 -50.83 -1.75
CA LEU A 558 -4.63 -49.89 -2.26
C LEU A 558 -4.22 -48.43 -2.04
N TRP A 559 -3.68 -48.10 -0.87
CA TRP A 559 -3.21 -46.74 -0.54
C TRP A 559 -2.02 -46.33 -1.41
N ASP A 560 -1.06 -47.23 -1.59
CA ASP A 560 0.12 -47.01 -2.44
C ASP A 560 -0.26 -46.88 -3.92
N GLY A 561 -1.21 -47.68 -4.40
CA GLY A 561 -1.74 -47.54 -5.75
C GLY A 561 -2.43 -46.19 -5.98
N PHE A 562 -3.15 -45.66 -4.97
CA PHE A 562 -3.71 -44.31 -5.08
C PHE A 562 -2.63 -43.23 -5.05
N ALA A 563 -1.62 -43.38 -4.19
CA ALA A 563 -0.48 -42.47 -4.13
C ALA A 563 0.26 -42.42 -5.47
N GLU A 564 0.50 -43.57 -6.11
CA GLU A 564 1.09 -43.67 -7.46
C GLU A 564 0.24 -42.92 -8.50
N LEU A 565 -1.09 -43.14 -8.50
CA LEU A 565 -1.99 -42.40 -9.40
C LEU A 565 -1.92 -40.89 -9.18
N TYR A 566 -1.85 -40.45 -7.93
CA TYR A 566 -1.74 -39.02 -7.62
C TYR A 566 -0.41 -38.41 -8.09
N ASP A 567 0.69 -39.16 -7.99
CA ASP A 567 2.00 -38.76 -8.52
C ASP A 567 1.94 -38.66 -10.05
N LEU A 568 1.40 -39.68 -10.73
CA LEU A 568 1.21 -39.68 -12.18
C LEU A 568 0.33 -38.52 -12.66
N LEU A 569 -0.71 -38.15 -11.90
CA LEU A 569 -1.55 -36.99 -12.17
C LEU A 569 -0.76 -35.66 -12.10
N GLY A 570 0.32 -35.65 -11.31
CA GLY A 570 1.23 -34.53 -11.18
C GLY A 570 2.25 -34.40 -12.31
N GLU A 571 2.47 -35.44 -13.10
CA GLU A 571 3.49 -35.44 -14.14
C GLU A 571 2.89 -35.01 -15.49
N LYS A 572 3.43 -33.94 -16.08
CA LYS A 572 2.95 -33.41 -17.37
C LYS A 572 3.16 -34.39 -18.53
N THR A 573 4.13 -35.28 -18.38
CA THR A 573 4.55 -36.27 -19.39
C THR A 573 3.81 -37.60 -19.29
N THR A 574 2.98 -37.80 -18.26
CA THR A 574 2.24 -39.05 -18.09
C THR A 574 1.38 -39.36 -19.31
N ASP A 575 1.51 -40.58 -19.83
CA ASP A 575 0.67 -41.06 -20.91
C ASP A 575 -0.77 -41.29 -20.42
N PRO A 576 -1.78 -40.68 -21.06
CA PRO A 576 -3.17 -40.81 -20.63
C PRO A 576 -3.69 -42.26 -20.65
N GLN A 577 -3.27 -43.09 -21.60
CA GLN A 577 -3.73 -44.49 -21.67
C GLN A 577 -3.09 -45.33 -20.56
N TYR A 578 -1.81 -45.11 -20.28
CA TYR A 578 -1.14 -45.71 -19.14
C TYR A 578 -1.84 -45.35 -17.82
N PHE A 579 -2.17 -44.07 -17.62
CA PHE A 579 -2.93 -43.63 -16.45
C PHE A 579 -4.28 -44.35 -16.35
N ARG A 580 -5.03 -44.42 -17.45
CA ARG A 580 -6.32 -45.11 -17.52
C ARG A 580 -6.22 -46.58 -17.09
N LEU A 581 -5.21 -47.30 -17.59
CA LEU A 581 -4.98 -48.70 -17.24
C LEU A 581 -4.67 -48.84 -15.75
N LYS A 582 -3.77 -48.03 -15.21
CA LYS A 582 -3.43 -48.02 -13.78
C LYS A 582 -4.63 -47.69 -12.90
N ALA A 583 -5.45 -46.71 -13.28
CA ALA A 583 -6.64 -46.32 -12.54
C ALA A 583 -7.71 -47.43 -12.53
N LYS A 584 -7.86 -48.16 -13.64
CA LYS A 584 -8.73 -49.35 -13.70
C LYS A 584 -8.26 -50.47 -12.78
N VAL A 585 -6.97 -50.83 -12.83
CA VAL A 585 -6.38 -51.84 -11.94
C VAL A 585 -6.56 -51.47 -10.47
N TRP A 586 -6.33 -50.20 -10.13
CA TRP A 586 -6.56 -49.72 -8.77
C TRP A 586 -8.04 -49.81 -8.34
N CYS A 587 -8.98 -49.48 -9.23
CA CYS A 587 -10.41 -49.62 -8.98
C CYS A 587 -10.85 -51.09 -8.84
N GLU A 588 -10.27 -51.99 -9.63
CA GLU A 588 -10.48 -53.43 -9.51
C GLU A 588 -10.01 -53.97 -8.16
N LEU A 589 -8.84 -53.51 -7.68
CA LEU A 589 -8.37 -53.81 -6.32
C LEU A 589 -9.34 -53.26 -5.27
N PHE A 590 -9.78 -52.00 -5.38
CA PHE A 590 -10.75 -51.39 -4.48
C PHE A 590 -12.03 -52.22 -4.37
N LEU A 591 -12.53 -52.74 -5.49
CA LEU A 591 -13.75 -53.54 -5.61
C LEU A 591 -13.54 -55.05 -5.47
N LYS A 592 -12.33 -55.49 -5.07
CA LYS A 592 -12.02 -56.92 -4.92
C LYS A 592 -13.06 -57.56 -4.00
N LYS A 593 -13.76 -58.58 -4.48
CA LYS A 593 -14.79 -59.29 -3.71
C LYS A 593 -14.16 -60.35 -2.81
N THR A 594 -14.75 -60.54 -1.64
CA THR A 594 -14.42 -61.68 -0.79
C THR A 594 -14.89 -62.96 -1.46
N VAL A 595 -13.98 -63.91 -1.63
CA VAL A 595 -14.27 -65.25 -2.14
C VAL A 595 -14.45 -66.16 -0.94
N ILE A 596 -15.61 -66.82 -0.86
CA ILE A 596 -15.97 -67.75 0.22
C ILE A 596 -16.14 -69.13 -0.40
N ASP A 597 -15.59 -70.16 0.25
CA ASP A 597 -15.88 -71.55 -0.09
C ASP A 597 -17.35 -71.84 0.23
N SER A 598 -18.14 -72.17 -0.79
CA SER A 598 -19.57 -72.44 -0.66
C SER A 598 -19.90 -73.68 0.17
N LYS A 599 -18.93 -74.58 0.41
CA LYS A 599 -19.13 -75.81 1.19
C LYS A 599 -18.75 -75.66 2.66
N THR A 600 -17.69 -74.92 2.95
CA THR A 600 -17.12 -74.79 4.31
C THR A 600 -17.43 -73.42 4.95
N ASN A 601 -17.95 -72.47 4.17
CA ASN A 601 -18.19 -71.09 4.55
C ASN A 601 -16.91 -70.36 5.03
N THR A 602 -15.73 -70.85 4.65
CA THR A 602 -14.44 -70.23 4.97
C THR A 602 -14.07 -69.20 3.90
N ILE A 603 -13.49 -68.07 4.32
CA ILE A 603 -12.96 -67.06 3.39
C ILE A 603 -11.70 -67.62 2.73
N LEU A 604 -11.72 -67.74 1.41
CA LEU A 604 -10.59 -68.19 0.58
C LEU A 604 -9.72 -67.00 0.14
N GLU A 605 -10.36 -65.88 -0.20
CA GLU A 605 -9.68 -64.63 -0.48
C GLU A 605 -10.48 -63.47 0.12
N GLN A 606 -9.82 -62.60 0.87
CA GLN A 606 -10.48 -61.43 1.42
C GLN A 606 -10.60 -60.31 0.39
N GLY A 607 -11.80 -59.77 0.23
CA GLY A 607 -12.08 -58.59 -0.58
C GLY A 607 -11.82 -57.28 0.15
N LEU A 608 -11.93 -56.14 -0.53
CA LEU A 608 -11.74 -54.81 0.06
C LEU A 608 -13.08 -54.11 0.33
N TYR A 609 -13.55 -53.29 -0.62
CA TYR A 609 -14.66 -52.37 -0.41
C TYR A 609 -15.77 -52.56 -1.46
N ARG A 610 -16.93 -51.97 -1.20
CA ARG A 610 -18.15 -52.18 -2.00
C ARG A 610 -18.28 -51.10 -3.07
N SER A 611 -19.11 -51.37 -4.08
CA SER A 611 -19.47 -50.37 -5.10
C SER A 611 -20.13 -49.12 -4.51
N SER A 612 -20.86 -49.26 -3.40
CA SER A 612 -21.46 -48.14 -2.66
C SER A 612 -20.42 -47.19 -2.07
N ASP A 613 -19.19 -47.65 -1.87
CA ASP A 613 -18.09 -46.87 -1.29
C ASP A 613 -17.37 -45.98 -2.32
N ILE A 614 -17.66 -46.15 -3.62
CA ILE A 614 -17.17 -45.29 -4.68
C ILE A 614 -17.80 -43.90 -4.53
N THR A 615 -16.96 -42.91 -4.25
CA THR A 615 -17.35 -41.50 -4.21
C THR A 615 -17.35 -40.89 -5.62
N PRO A 616 -17.97 -39.71 -5.82
CA PRO A 616 -17.85 -38.97 -7.08
C PRO A 616 -16.41 -38.74 -7.53
N TYR A 617 -15.51 -38.44 -6.60
CA TYR A 617 -14.08 -38.24 -6.90
C TYR A 617 -13.39 -39.53 -7.36
N ILE A 618 -13.70 -40.68 -6.77
CA ILE A 618 -13.18 -41.99 -7.22
C ILE A 618 -13.65 -42.27 -8.65
N HIS A 619 -14.94 -42.05 -8.93
CA HIS A 619 -15.47 -42.25 -10.29
C HIS A 619 -14.76 -41.35 -11.31
N VAL A 620 -14.55 -40.08 -11.00
CA VAL A 620 -13.87 -39.11 -11.88
C VAL A 620 -12.41 -39.48 -12.11
N LEU A 621 -11.69 -39.89 -11.06
CA LEU A 621 -10.31 -40.38 -11.15
C LEU A 621 -10.20 -41.53 -12.16
N VAL A 622 -11.09 -42.51 -12.06
CA VAL A 622 -11.02 -43.73 -12.88
C VAL A 622 -11.55 -43.52 -14.29
N SER A 623 -12.61 -42.72 -14.45
CA SER A 623 -13.36 -42.64 -15.70
C SER A 623 -12.98 -41.46 -16.58
N HIS A 624 -12.66 -40.30 -15.99
CA HIS A 624 -12.57 -39.03 -16.73
C HIS A 624 -11.20 -38.36 -16.69
N VAL A 625 -10.39 -38.59 -15.66
CA VAL A 625 -9.08 -37.92 -15.54
C VAL A 625 -8.20 -38.18 -16.76
N TRP A 626 -8.16 -39.41 -17.29
CA TRP A 626 -7.39 -39.72 -18.49
C TRP A 626 -7.87 -38.94 -19.73
N GLU A 627 -9.18 -38.70 -19.88
CA GLU A 627 -9.72 -37.88 -20.97
C GLU A 627 -9.27 -36.43 -20.82
N PHE A 628 -9.31 -35.90 -19.59
CA PHE A 628 -8.80 -34.55 -19.33
C PHE A 628 -7.29 -34.44 -19.55
N MET A 629 -6.51 -35.46 -19.23
CA MET A 629 -5.08 -35.49 -19.56
C MET A 629 -4.84 -35.47 -21.06
N LEU A 630 -5.69 -36.15 -21.83
CA LEU A 630 -5.62 -36.16 -23.29
C LEU A 630 -6.00 -34.80 -23.89
N ILE A 631 -7.13 -34.23 -23.45
CA ILE A 631 -7.65 -32.93 -23.92
C ILE A 631 -6.68 -31.80 -23.55
N HIS A 632 -6.17 -31.81 -22.31
CA HIS A 632 -5.36 -30.73 -21.74
C HIS A 632 -3.86 -31.04 -21.69
N LYS A 633 -3.38 -31.95 -22.56
CA LYS A 633 -1.97 -32.40 -22.61
C LYS A 633 -0.96 -31.26 -22.66
N ARG A 634 -1.32 -30.14 -23.32
CA ARG A 634 -0.47 -28.94 -23.43
C ARG A 634 -0.09 -28.36 -22.07
N TRP A 635 -1.01 -28.36 -21.11
CA TRP A 635 -0.84 -27.73 -19.81
C TRP A 635 -0.55 -28.75 -18.71
N GLY A 636 -1.14 -29.94 -18.79
CA GLY A 636 -1.17 -30.93 -17.71
C GLY A 636 -2.18 -30.55 -16.61
N LEU A 637 -2.62 -31.53 -15.81
CA LEU A 637 -3.69 -31.30 -14.84
C LEU A 637 -3.28 -30.50 -13.60
N ASN A 638 -1.97 -30.41 -13.32
CA ASN A 638 -1.46 -29.48 -12.31
C ASN A 638 -1.83 -28.03 -12.58
N ALA A 639 -1.95 -27.64 -13.85
CA ALA A 639 -2.35 -26.29 -14.24
C ALA A 639 -3.80 -25.95 -13.85
N PHE A 640 -4.59 -26.94 -13.40
CA PHE A 640 -5.99 -26.76 -12.98
C PHE A 640 -6.20 -27.01 -11.49
N SER A 641 -5.12 -27.16 -10.70
CA SER A 641 -5.24 -27.30 -9.25
C SER A 641 -5.73 -25.99 -8.60
N CYS A 642 -6.57 -26.13 -7.55
CA CYS A 642 -7.18 -25.01 -6.82
C CYS A 642 -6.48 -24.62 -5.50
N SER A 643 -5.27 -25.14 -5.23
CA SER A 643 -4.55 -24.94 -3.96
C SER A 643 -4.29 -23.49 -3.57
N ALA A 644 -4.09 -22.60 -4.54
CA ALA A 644 -3.74 -21.21 -4.28
C ALA A 644 -4.94 -20.28 -4.16
N VAL A 645 -6.16 -20.66 -4.55
CA VAL A 645 -7.32 -19.88 -4.08
C VAL A 645 -7.70 -20.20 -2.66
N GLU A 646 -7.46 -21.42 -2.17
CA GLU A 646 -7.53 -21.67 -0.73
C GLU A 646 -6.56 -20.72 0.01
N LYS A 647 -5.34 -20.57 -0.53
CA LYS A 647 -4.37 -19.59 -0.03
C LYS A 647 -4.86 -18.15 -0.17
N LYS A 648 -5.43 -17.76 -1.32
CA LYS A 648 -5.91 -16.39 -1.56
C LYS A 648 -7.09 -16.03 -0.66
N ASN A 649 -8.03 -16.95 -0.47
CA ASN A 649 -9.13 -16.83 0.49
C ASN A 649 -8.56 -16.70 1.91
N HIS A 650 -7.56 -17.51 2.28
CA HIS A 650 -6.86 -17.37 3.56
C HIS A 650 -6.16 -16.01 3.70
N ASP A 651 -5.54 -15.49 2.63
CA ASP A 651 -4.88 -14.18 2.61
C ASP A 651 -5.90 -13.04 2.72
N HIS A 652 -7.06 -13.14 2.05
CA HIS A 652 -8.17 -12.18 2.15
C HIS A 652 -8.79 -12.18 3.55
N VAL A 653 -9.03 -13.36 4.12
CA VAL A 653 -9.45 -13.55 5.50
C VAL A 653 -8.40 -12.92 6.41
N CYS A 654 -7.12 -13.32 6.31
CA CYS A 654 -6.04 -12.73 7.08
C CYS A 654 -5.98 -11.20 6.94
N TYR A 655 -6.15 -10.64 5.76
CA TYR A 655 -6.16 -9.20 5.51
C TYR A 655 -7.35 -8.53 6.20
N PHE A 656 -8.54 -9.11 6.03
CA PHE A 656 -9.77 -8.69 6.69
C PHE A 656 -9.57 -8.66 8.21
N PHE A 657 -9.09 -9.74 8.83
CA PHE A 657 -8.89 -9.81 10.28
C PHE A 657 -7.67 -9.00 10.79
N LYS A 658 -6.57 -8.91 10.05
CA LYS A 658 -5.32 -8.25 10.52
C LYS A 658 -5.27 -6.74 10.29
N LYS A 659 -5.98 -6.19 9.29
CA LYS A 659 -5.79 -4.81 8.81
C LYS A 659 -6.98 -3.87 9.09
N THR A 660 -8.24 -4.29 8.95
CA THR A 660 -9.40 -3.41 9.19
C THR A 660 -9.54 -3.01 10.67
N LEU A 661 -8.99 -3.80 11.59
CA LEU A 661 -8.98 -3.50 13.03
C LEU A 661 -7.86 -2.55 13.49
N LYS A 662 -6.88 -2.21 12.64
CA LYS A 662 -5.66 -1.49 13.04
C LYS A 662 -5.54 -0.04 12.53
N ASN A 663 -6.53 0.46 11.79
CA ASN A 663 -6.48 1.82 11.24
C ASN A 663 -6.87 2.92 12.24
N GLY A 664 -7.30 2.61 13.47
CA GLY A 664 -7.59 3.60 14.51
C GLY A 664 -8.54 4.72 14.08
N GLY A 665 -9.33 4.48 13.03
CA GLY A 665 -10.23 5.45 12.44
C GLY A 665 -11.55 5.40 13.18
N LYS A 666 -12.03 6.54 13.66
CA LYS A 666 -13.48 6.70 13.88
C LYS A 666 -14.16 6.28 12.56
N PHE A 667 -15.16 5.40 12.67
CA PHE A 667 -16.01 4.83 11.62
C PHE A 667 -16.81 5.88 10.77
N GLN A 668 -16.29 7.10 10.62
CA GLN A 668 -16.96 8.20 9.96
C GLN A 668 -16.90 8.11 8.42
N ASN A 669 -15.95 7.35 7.84
CA ASN A 669 -15.90 7.09 6.40
C ASN A 669 -16.21 5.62 6.09
N LYS A 670 -17.35 5.39 5.45
CA LYS A 670 -18.03 4.11 5.17
C LYS A 670 -17.34 3.28 4.07
N THR A 671 -16.06 2.96 4.16
CA THR A 671 -15.44 2.00 3.21
C THR A 671 -15.70 0.58 3.72
N SER A 672 -16.37 -0.27 2.93
CA SER A 672 -16.57 -1.67 3.30
C SER A 672 -15.24 -2.42 3.25
N ALA A 673 -15.05 -3.41 4.12
CA ALA A 673 -13.83 -4.22 4.13
C ALA A 673 -13.55 -4.92 2.77
N ILE A 674 -14.62 -5.24 2.03
CA ILE A 674 -14.56 -5.75 0.65
C ILE A 674 -13.84 -4.74 -0.27
N CYS A 675 -14.17 -3.45 -0.15
CA CYS A 675 -13.53 -2.39 -0.93
C CYS A 675 -12.04 -2.28 -0.58
N GLU A 676 -11.68 -2.29 0.71
CA GLU A 676 -10.27 -2.21 1.13
C GLU A 676 -9.40 -3.36 0.61
N ILE A 677 -9.97 -4.58 0.51
CA ILE A 677 -9.31 -5.75 -0.07
C ILE A 677 -9.08 -5.54 -1.57
N LEU A 678 -10.11 -5.12 -2.31
CA LEU A 678 -10.01 -4.91 -3.76
C LEU A 678 -9.13 -3.71 -4.13
N GLU A 679 -9.16 -2.64 -3.35
CA GLU A 679 -8.22 -1.51 -3.47
C GLU A 679 -6.78 -1.98 -3.25
N HIS A 680 -6.54 -2.86 -2.27
CA HIS A 680 -5.22 -3.43 -2.05
C HIS A 680 -4.74 -4.23 -3.26
N GLU A 681 -5.60 -5.08 -3.85
CA GLU A 681 -5.25 -5.77 -5.10
C GLU A 681 -5.00 -4.81 -6.26
N ASN A 682 -5.79 -3.74 -6.38
CA ASN A 682 -5.58 -2.68 -7.37
C ASN A 682 -4.21 -1.99 -7.17
N ARG A 683 -3.80 -1.72 -5.93
CA ARG A 683 -2.46 -1.18 -5.63
C ARG A 683 -1.35 -2.16 -5.99
N LEU A 684 -1.51 -3.45 -5.70
CA LEU A 684 -0.53 -4.48 -6.11
C LEU A 684 -0.35 -4.52 -7.63
N LEU A 685 -1.45 -4.38 -8.39
CA LEU A 685 -1.39 -4.27 -9.83
C LEU A 685 -0.64 -2.99 -10.27
N PHE A 686 -0.95 -1.84 -9.67
CA PHE A 686 -0.25 -0.57 -9.92
C PHE A 686 1.27 -0.71 -9.72
N TYR A 687 1.71 -1.27 -8.59
CA TYR A 687 3.14 -1.44 -8.30
C TYR A 687 3.83 -2.33 -9.34
N THR A 688 3.16 -3.39 -9.77
CA THR A 688 3.66 -4.35 -10.76
C THR A 688 3.76 -3.76 -12.17
N GLN A 689 2.79 -2.92 -12.56
CA GLN A 689 2.78 -2.25 -13.87
C GLN A 689 3.82 -1.14 -13.95
N ASN A 690 4.02 -0.40 -12.86
CA ASN A 690 4.95 0.73 -12.82
C ASN A 690 6.38 0.32 -12.42
N ASN A 691 6.66 -0.99 -12.34
CA ASN A 691 7.95 -1.56 -11.93
C ASN A 691 8.50 -0.90 -10.64
N ILE A 692 7.62 -0.68 -9.65
CA ILE A 692 7.99 -0.06 -8.38
C ILE A 692 8.88 -1.05 -7.62
N SER A 693 10.11 -0.64 -7.33
CA SER A 693 11.06 -1.49 -6.62
C SER A 693 10.75 -1.54 -5.12
N LEU A 694 10.89 -2.73 -4.53
CA LEU A 694 10.89 -2.91 -3.06
C LEU A 694 12.19 -2.42 -2.41
N SER A 695 13.22 -2.11 -3.21
CA SER A 695 14.54 -1.72 -2.71
C SER A 695 15.09 -0.48 -3.40
N TYR A 696 15.75 0.37 -2.61
CA TYR A 696 16.55 1.48 -3.12
C TYR A 696 18.03 1.22 -2.92
N PRO A 697 18.89 1.71 -3.84
CA PRO A 697 20.34 1.68 -3.65
C PRO A 697 20.70 2.35 -2.32
N LYS A 698 21.42 1.61 -1.47
CA LYS A 698 21.93 2.16 -0.21
C LYS A 698 23.13 3.08 -0.47
N PRO A 699 23.24 4.22 0.22
CA PRO A 699 24.46 5.01 0.18
C PRO A 699 25.62 4.21 0.79
N GLN A 700 26.83 4.48 0.32
CA GLN A 700 28.04 3.96 0.93
C GLN A 700 28.36 4.78 2.18
N TYR A 701 28.52 4.13 3.32
CA TYR A 701 28.88 4.76 4.58
C TYR A 701 30.40 4.73 4.74
N ILE A 702 31.02 5.90 4.85
CA ILE A 702 32.46 6.06 5.04
C ILE A 702 32.65 6.79 6.36
N HIS A 703 33.35 6.15 7.30
CA HIS A 703 33.71 6.76 8.58
C HIS A 703 35.09 7.41 8.45
N ILE A 704 35.16 8.71 8.76
CA ILE A 704 36.43 9.45 8.88
C ILE A 704 36.63 9.69 10.38
N LEU A 705 37.79 9.27 10.90
CA LEU A 705 38.16 9.36 12.32
C LEU A 705 38.68 10.75 12.68
#